data_AF-A0AAW2EQC0-F1
#
_entry.id   AF-A0AAW2EQC0-F1
#
_cell.length_a   1.000
_cell.length_b   1.000
_cell.length_c   1.000
_cell.angle_alpha   90.00
_cell.angle_beta   90.00
_cell.angle_gamma   90.00
#
_symmetry.space_group_name_H-M   'P 1'
#
loop_
_entity.id
_entity.type
_entity.pdbx_description
1 polymer ?
#
loop_
_entity_poly.entity_id
_entity_poly.type
_entity_poly.pdbx_seq_one_letter_code
_entity_poly.pdbx_strand_id
1 'polypeptide(L)'
;MILRCRVTGDPTPKVKWMKNRWRHETNDDNEKYVIHEDGEKYMIREDGTLVITGTTEQDSGMYECLASSDMGSTKSRKARAVITAASQLVLAERPESQNVTAGTDVTFSCRALGNPRPDVRWFRDGQSISFGDRISLENDDTLLRILAVKETDAGKYECYLRSINHMVHLFADLNVVDLTAPRLIFKPRDMEVEPDATIEVPCRAEGVPKPVIQWKKDGSALEGNRIKITRGGSLVIFNVIPQDSGRYECTAVNDYGRATADALVRVRQASATDTLVIRAFQSATEEIDRAINKTLSSLFSPEGSKHVNPFRLARFPNAISRAAARPAELFERTLVNIRRMVDAGNKANVTGVFHYEEILTSEQVKEIERLSGCTSHRRRQNCTNRCFHHKYRTVDGSCNNLRHPTWGSSHTGFRRVLQPIYENGFSMPIGWEKGRRYYGYLKPAARLVSTTLISTHHITSDDQITHMVMQWGQFLDHDLDHALPSVSSESWDGIDCKKSCDNAAPCFPMEVPPDDPRISNRRCIDFVRTSAVCGSGATSILWGGLMPREQLNQLTSYLDASQVYGYDDELARDLRDFTRDHGLLREGSALPGHKPLLPYMSGQFVDCRRNPLESSINCFVAGDIRANEQVGLLAMHTIWLREHNRIARALREMNPHWNGEKLYQEARRIVGAEMQHITYQHWLPRIIGSATDVSLPPYRGYDPNVDASISNVFATAALRFGHSLIQPRLERLNASFQSIPQGPLDLRDAFFAPWRVVEEGGVDPLIRGMYATAAKLKLPEQNLNVELTEQLFRTAHAVALDLAAMNIQRGRDHGLPGYLEWRAYCNMSHVETFEHLAGDISSGRVRQKLRELYGHPGNIDVWVGGILEDQLPGMKVGPLFKCLLLEQFRRTRDGDRFWYESPTVFQAEQLAQIQQVSLARILCDNGDNITRVQPNVFLLPGGSNDFVSCDEIPYVDLSAWSDCCDNCEDRDNTISRVRRETEKYLAPRHDYVDNFTSLHRDDRIVHLEKMFEESERRAKILQEQTDNLSLRTIALVVHFRYVLCAFIM
;
A
#
# COMPACT_ATOMS: atom_id res chain seq x y z
N MET A 1 -37.65 47.50 72.37
CA MET A 1 -38.38 46.39 73.03
C MET A 1 -39.58 46.94 73.78
N ILE A 2 -40.72 46.25 73.80
CA ILE A 2 -41.95 46.71 74.48
C ILE A 2 -42.46 45.59 75.39
N LEU A 3 -42.70 45.90 76.67
CA LEU A 3 -43.21 44.98 77.67
C LEU A 3 -44.51 45.54 78.25
N ARG A 4 -45.62 44.84 78.02
CA ARG A 4 -46.96 45.30 78.42
C ARG A 4 -47.35 44.71 79.77
N CYS A 5 -47.84 45.55 80.67
CA CYS A 5 -48.43 45.12 81.93
C CYS A 5 -49.87 45.61 82.00
N ARG A 6 -50.83 44.69 82.05
CA ARG A 6 -52.25 45.02 82.21
C ARG A 6 -52.66 44.73 83.64
N VAL A 7 -53.15 45.75 84.35
CA VAL A 7 -53.66 45.62 85.71
C VAL A 7 -54.95 46.42 85.87
N THR A 8 -55.86 45.91 86.68
CA THR A 8 -57.14 46.54 87.03
C THR A 8 -57.29 46.54 88.56
N GLY A 9 -57.74 47.65 89.14
CA GLY A 9 -58.01 47.80 90.57
C GLY A 9 -58.67 49.15 90.86
N ASP A 10 -59.38 49.29 91.98
CA ASP A 10 -60.05 50.53 92.39
C ASP A 10 -59.67 50.86 93.85
N PRO A 11 -59.04 52.02 94.14
CA PRO A 11 -58.58 53.02 93.17
C PRO A 11 -57.47 52.49 92.25
N THR A 12 -57.37 53.05 91.04
CA THR A 12 -56.46 52.58 89.97
C THR A 12 -55.02 52.44 90.46
N PRO A 13 -54.42 51.23 90.42
CA PRO A 13 -53.10 51.00 90.96
C PRO A 13 -52.00 51.61 90.10
N LYS A 14 -50.96 52.14 90.74
CA LYS A 14 -49.76 52.65 90.04
C LYS A 14 -48.81 51.50 89.69
N VAL A 15 -48.27 51.53 88.47
CA VAL A 15 -47.37 50.49 87.95
C VAL A 15 -45.91 50.92 88.02
N LYS A 16 -45.04 49.99 88.44
CA LYS A 16 -43.58 50.10 88.37
C LYS A 16 -43.01 48.83 87.75
N TRP A 17 -41.89 48.96 87.03
CA TRP A 17 -41.18 47.81 86.45
C TRP A 17 -39.87 47.56 87.19
N MET A 18 -39.53 46.28 87.35
CA MET A 18 -38.24 45.86 87.89
C MET A 18 -37.52 44.97 86.90
N LYS A 19 -36.19 45.10 86.88
CA LYS A 19 -35.30 44.27 86.06
C LYS A 19 -34.31 43.55 86.96
N ASN A 20 -34.11 42.27 86.69
CA ASN A 20 -32.99 41.51 87.24
C ASN A 20 -31.82 41.58 86.25
N ARG A 21 -30.61 41.85 86.75
CA ARG A 21 -29.39 41.66 85.97
C ARG A 21 -29.25 40.19 85.65
N TRP A 22 -29.29 39.83 84.37
CA TRP A 22 -29.05 38.46 83.95
C TRP A 22 -27.58 38.31 83.57
N ARG A 23 -26.80 37.66 84.44
CA ARG A 23 -25.52 37.06 84.07
C ARG A 23 -25.74 35.57 83.88
N HIS A 24 -25.40 35.06 82.71
CA HIS A 24 -25.25 33.62 82.50
C HIS A 24 -24.31 33.10 83.59
N GLU A 25 -24.82 32.16 84.43
CA GLU A 25 -24.09 31.24 85.33
C GLU A 25 -24.20 31.36 86.87
N THR A 26 -25.03 32.23 87.48
CA THR A 26 -25.39 32.05 88.91
C THR A 26 -26.84 32.46 89.23
N ASN A 27 -27.59 31.58 89.91
CA ASN A 27 -28.94 31.81 90.43
C ASN A 27 -28.91 32.71 91.69
N ASP A 28 -28.48 33.97 91.55
CA ASP A 28 -28.66 34.97 92.61
C ASP A 28 -29.72 35.98 92.18
N ASP A 29 -30.95 35.77 92.66
CA ASP A 29 -32.16 36.51 92.27
C ASP A 29 -32.33 37.83 93.06
N ASN A 30 -31.25 38.28 93.73
CA ASN A 30 -31.29 39.27 94.80
C ASN A 30 -30.92 40.73 94.40
N GLU A 31 -30.35 40.98 93.23
CA GLU A 31 -30.18 42.37 92.73
C GLU A 31 -31.32 42.76 91.77
N LYS A 32 -32.46 43.10 92.37
CA LYS A 32 -33.61 43.74 91.71
C LYS A 32 -33.45 45.25 91.77
N TYR A 33 -33.40 45.93 90.63
CA TYR A 33 -33.50 47.40 90.60
C TYR A 33 -34.78 47.83 89.89
N VAL A 34 -35.40 48.87 90.44
CA VAL A 34 -36.58 49.50 89.86
C VAL A 34 -36.14 50.27 88.63
N ILE A 35 -36.83 50.06 87.52
CA ILE A 35 -36.64 50.87 86.33
C ILE A 35 -37.31 52.21 86.59
N HIS A 36 -36.50 53.26 86.61
CA HIS A 36 -36.97 54.63 86.66
C HIS A 36 -37.17 55.14 85.24
N GLU A 37 -38.31 55.76 84.98
CA GLU A 37 -38.59 56.41 83.70
C GLU A 37 -37.70 57.65 83.58
N ASP A 38 -36.93 57.72 82.49
CA ASP A 38 -36.04 58.84 82.17
C ASP A 38 -36.52 59.62 80.93
N GLY A 39 -37.56 59.13 80.24
CA GLY A 39 -38.15 59.76 79.06
C GLY A 39 -37.41 59.50 77.74
N GLU A 40 -36.20 58.93 77.77
CA GLU A 40 -35.41 58.67 76.56
C GLU A 40 -35.16 57.18 76.30
N LYS A 41 -34.71 56.43 77.31
CA LYS A 41 -34.39 55.00 77.19
C LYS A 41 -35.50 54.12 77.78
N TYR A 42 -36.04 54.49 78.93
CA TYR A 42 -37.13 53.78 79.59
C TYR A 42 -38.34 54.71 79.71
N MET A 43 -39.43 54.38 79.02
CA MET A 43 -40.71 55.11 79.10
C MET A 43 -41.82 54.18 79.59
N ILE A 44 -42.59 54.60 80.59
CA ILE A 44 -43.75 53.88 81.12
C ILE A 44 -45.01 54.65 80.74
N ARG A 45 -45.80 54.07 79.85
CA ARG A 45 -47.05 54.70 79.37
C ARG A 45 -48.11 54.68 80.47
N GLU A 46 -49.13 55.55 80.35
CA GLU A 46 -50.25 55.63 81.29
C GLU A 46 -50.97 54.28 81.51
N ASP A 47 -50.95 53.38 80.53
CA ASP A 47 -51.52 52.04 80.62
C ASP A 47 -50.64 51.01 81.35
N GLY A 48 -49.48 51.42 81.87
CA GLY A 48 -48.51 50.56 82.57
C GLY A 48 -47.49 49.85 81.67
N THR A 49 -47.50 50.09 80.36
CA THR A 49 -46.55 49.48 79.40
C THR A 49 -45.16 50.13 79.46
N LEU A 50 -44.11 49.31 79.61
CA LEU A 50 -42.71 49.75 79.50
C LEU A 50 -42.21 49.65 78.05
N VAL A 51 -41.68 50.75 77.53
CA VAL A 51 -41.00 50.84 76.24
C VAL A 51 -39.53 51.09 76.48
N ILE A 52 -38.68 50.26 75.87
CA ILE A 52 -37.22 50.37 75.91
C ILE A 52 -36.71 50.66 74.49
N THR A 53 -36.14 51.84 74.32
CA THR A 53 -35.59 52.36 73.06
C THR A 53 -34.07 52.13 72.99
N GLY A 54 -33.54 51.81 71.80
CA GLY A 54 -32.10 51.55 71.61
C GLY A 54 -31.58 50.33 72.40
N THR A 55 -32.20 49.16 72.22
CA THR A 55 -31.89 47.95 73.01
C THR A 55 -30.48 47.40 72.74
N THR A 56 -29.72 47.17 73.80
CA THR A 56 -28.35 46.61 73.79
C THR A 56 -28.33 45.22 74.45
N GLU A 57 -27.21 44.47 74.34
CA GLU A 57 -27.08 43.18 75.05
C GLU A 57 -27.28 43.31 76.57
N GLN A 58 -26.90 44.46 77.15
CA GLN A 58 -27.11 44.76 78.58
C GLN A 58 -28.59 44.93 78.95
N ASP A 59 -29.48 45.13 77.98
CA ASP A 59 -30.93 45.17 78.17
C ASP A 59 -31.55 43.77 78.25
N SER A 60 -30.76 42.71 78.06
CA SER A 60 -31.17 41.34 78.37
C SER A 60 -31.40 41.17 79.87
N GLY A 61 -32.46 40.45 80.23
CA GLY A 61 -32.85 40.32 81.63
C GLY A 61 -34.24 39.73 81.81
N MET A 62 -34.57 39.47 83.08
CA MET A 62 -35.94 39.14 83.49
C MET A 62 -36.63 40.42 83.96
N TYR A 63 -37.81 40.72 83.41
CA TYR A 63 -38.58 41.92 83.71
C TYR A 63 -39.88 41.55 84.42
N GLU A 64 -40.21 42.26 85.49
CA GLU A 64 -41.38 42.00 86.35
C GLU A 64 -42.13 43.31 86.61
N CYS A 65 -43.44 43.33 86.39
CA CYS A 65 -44.28 44.49 86.66
C CYS A 65 -44.89 44.37 88.06
N LEU A 66 -44.83 45.45 88.85
CA LEU A 66 -45.48 45.58 90.15
C LEU A 66 -46.56 46.65 90.08
N ALA A 67 -47.75 46.32 90.55
CA ALA A 67 -48.87 47.25 90.65
C ALA A 67 -49.30 47.37 92.11
N SER A 68 -49.48 48.61 92.59
CA SER A 68 -49.87 48.89 93.98
C SER A 68 -50.88 50.01 94.09
N SER A 69 -51.88 49.83 94.95
CA SER A 69 -52.77 50.87 95.46
C SER A 69 -52.85 50.82 96.98
N ASP A 70 -53.59 51.75 97.55
CA ASP A 70 -53.83 51.93 98.98
C ASP A 70 -54.43 50.67 99.63
N MET A 71 -55.09 49.83 98.82
CA MET A 71 -55.75 48.58 99.26
C MET A 71 -54.85 47.34 99.16
N GLY A 72 -53.71 47.41 98.47
CA GLY A 72 -52.77 46.29 98.35
C GLY A 72 -51.88 46.34 97.10
N SER A 73 -50.97 45.37 96.98
CA SER A 73 -50.05 45.26 95.83
C SER A 73 -49.97 43.85 95.27
N THR A 74 -49.81 43.73 93.94
CA THR A 74 -49.59 42.45 93.24
C THR A 74 -48.44 42.56 92.24
N LYS A 75 -47.90 41.42 91.80
CA LYS A 75 -46.79 41.34 90.83
C LYS A 75 -47.17 40.45 89.65
N SER A 76 -46.66 40.78 88.46
CA SER A 76 -46.79 39.92 87.28
C SER A 76 -45.84 38.72 87.36
N ARG A 77 -46.01 37.74 86.46
CA ARG A 77 -44.93 36.77 86.18
C ARG A 77 -43.76 37.51 85.52
N LYS A 78 -42.52 37.03 85.74
CA LYS A 78 -41.33 37.57 85.11
C LYS A 78 -41.28 37.20 83.61
N ALA A 79 -41.03 38.16 82.73
CA ALA A 79 -40.81 37.96 81.30
C ALA A 79 -39.31 37.99 80.97
N ARG A 80 -38.80 36.98 80.24
CA ARG A 80 -37.39 36.91 79.83
C ARG A 80 -37.19 37.60 78.49
N ALA A 81 -36.24 38.55 78.45
CA ALA A 81 -35.74 39.14 77.22
C ALA A 81 -34.26 38.77 77.03
N VAL A 82 -33.91 38.17 75.90
CA VAL A 82 -32.53 37.87 75.50
C VAL A 82 -32.27 38.56 74.17
N ILE A 83 -31.27 39.44 74.14
CA ILE A 83 -30.88 40.24 72.98
C ILE A 83 -29.48 39.78 72.56
N THR A 84 -29.36 39.19 71.37
CA THR A 84 -28.09 38.73 70.79
C THR A 84 -27.69 39.60 69.59
N ALA A 85 -26.46 40.10 69.55
CA ALA A 85 -25.92 40.76 68.37
C ALA A 85 -25.56 39.75 67.27
N ALA A 86 -26.04 39.95 66.04
CA ALA A 86 -25.68 39.10 64.91
C ALA A 86 -24.29 39.51 64.34
N SER A 87 -23.30 38.62 64.36
CA SER A 87 -22.02 38.81 63.68
C SER A 87 -22.16 38.43 62.20
N GLN A 88 -21.89 39.35 61.28
CA GLN A 88 -21.83 39.08 59.84
C GLN A 88 -20.39 39.21 59.32
N LEU A 89 -19.95 38.25 58.49
CA LEU A 89 -18.73 38.34 57.69
C LEU A 89 -19.05 39.09 56.40
N VAL A 90 -18.42 40.24 56.17
CA VAL A 90 -18.66 41.09 55.00
C VAL A 90 -17.43 41.08 54.11
N LEU A 91 -17.58 40.64 52.86
CA LEU A 91 -16.50 40.66 51.86
C LEU A 91 -16.18 42.13 51.50
N ALA A 92 -14.92 42.53 51.67
CA ALA A 92 -14.43 43.86 51.31
C ALA A 92 -13.83 43.88 49.91
N GLU A 93 -13.01 42.88 49.58
CA GLU A 93 -12.37 42.72 48.26
C GLU A 93 -12.41 41.26 47.84
N ARG A 94 -12.60 41.03 46.54
CA ARG A 94 -12.68 39.71 45.92
C ARG A 94 -11.62 39.61 44.84
N PRO A 95 -11.05 38.41 44.60
CA PRO A 95 -10.11 38.24 43.52
C PRO A 95 -10.83 38.36 42.18
N GLU A 96 -10.25 39.09 41.23
CA GLU A 96 -10.79 39.27 39.89
C GLU A 96 -9.98 38.47 38.87
N SER A 97 -10.66 37.76 37.97
CA SER A 97 -10.02 37.02 36.89
C SER A 97 -9.25 37.98 35.97
N GLN A 98 -8.04 37.60 35.60
CA GLN A 98 -7.13 38.43 34.83
C GLN A 98 -6.63 37.68 33.59
N ASN A 99 -6.63 38.36 32.45
CA ASN A 99 -6.01 37.90 31.21
C ASN A 99 -4.77 38.75 30.95
N VAL A 100 -3.58 38.18 31.10
CA VAL A 100 -2.32 38.94 31.06
C VAL A 100 -1.32 38.32 30.10
N THR A 101 -0.32 39.09 29.69
CA THR A 101 0.77 38.59 28.84
C THR A 101 1.87 37.99 29.71
N ALA A 102 2.52 36.92 29.22
CA ALA A 102 3.67 36.33 29.90
C ALA A 102 4.75 37.41 30.20
N GLY A 103 5.33 37.37 31.40
CA GLY A 103 6.32 38.34 31.88
C GLY A 103 5.75 39.54 32.63
N THR A 104 4.44 39.72 32.69
CA THR A 104 3.80 40.75 33.53
C THR A 104 3.64 40.30 34.98
N ASP A 105 3.58 41.25 35.92
CA ASP A 105 3.31 40.96 37.33
C ASP A 105 1.80 40.97 37.59
N VAL A 106 1.29 39.98 38.32
CA VAL A 106 -0.13 39.84 38.66
C VAL A 106 -0.32 39.82 40.16
N THR A 107 -1.41 40.43 40.63
CA THR A 107 -1.83 40.38 42.03
C THR A 107 -3.31 40.03 42.14
N PHE A 108 -3.65 39.13 43.06
CA PHE A 108 -5.02 38.82 43.45
C PHE A 108 -5.29 39.31 44.88
N SER A 109 -6.38 40.04 45.10
CA SER A 109 -6.80 40.51 46.42
C SER A 109 -7.98 39.72 46.95
N CYS A 110 -7.93 39.32 48.22
CA CYS A 110 -9.03 38.65 48.90
C CYS A 110 -9.09 39.09 50.36
N ARG A 111 -10.07 39.96 50.68
CA ARG A 111 -10.19 40.58 52.00
C ARG A 111 -11.62 40.60 52.50
N ALA A 112 -11.83 40.25 53.77
CA ALA A 112 -13.13 40.34 54.42
C ALA A 112 -13.03 40.95 55.82
N LEU A 113 -14.10 41.64 56.21
CA LEU A 113 -14.27 42.24 57.53
C LEU A 113 -15.12 41.31 58.39
N GLY A 114 -14.60 40.92 59.55
CA GLY A 114 -15.28 40.08 60.53
C GLY A 114 -14.57 40.16 61.88
N ASN A 115 -15.29 39.90 62.97
CA ASN A 115 -14.71 39.87 64.33
C ASN A 115 -14.98 38.50 64.98
N PRO A 116 -13.96 37.66 65.22
CA PRO A 116 -12.54 37.90 64.95
C PRO A 116 -12.20 37.90 63.45
N ARG A 117 -11.05 38.50 63.11
CA ARG A 117 -10.56 38.65 61.73
C ARG A 117 -10.49 37.27 61.04
N PRO A 118 -11.01 37.14 59.81
CA PRO A 118 -11.02 35.86 59.09
C PRO A 118 -9.61 35.44 58.65
N ASP A 119 -9.31 34.14 58.75
CA ASP A 119 -8.09 33.50 58.21
C ASP A 119 -8.19 33.38 56.69
N VAL A 120 -7.12 33.70 55.96
CA VAL A 120 -7.10 33.70 54.48
C VAL A 120 -6.11 32.65 53.98
N ARG A 121 -6.53 31.79 53.05
CA ARG A 121 -5.63 30.80 52.42
C ARG A 121 -5.82 30.72 50.92
N TRP A 122 -4.71 30.57 50.21
CA TRP A 122 -4.67 30.52 48.75
C TRP A 122 -4.27 29.15 48.20
N PHE A 123 -4.98 28.75 47.16
CA PHE A 123 -4.75 27.52 46.39
C PHE A 123 -4.74 27.84 44.90
N ARG A 124 -4.07 27.00 44.11
CA ARG A 124 -4.12 27.04 42.65
C ARG A 124 -4.61 25.69 42.15
N ASP A 125 -5.72 25.68 41.42
CA ASP A 125 -6.39 24.48 40.90
C ASP A 125 -6.58 23.40 41.98
N GLY A 126 -7.06 23.81 43.16
CA GLY A 126 -7.25 22.95 44.32
C GLY A 126 -5.97 22.48 45.04
N GLN A 127 -4.76 22.87 44.59
CA GLN A 127 -3.49 22.49 45.20
C GLN A 127 -2.82 23.64 45.98
N SER A 128 -2.04 23.31 47.01
CA SER A 128 -1.31 24.31 47.81
C SER A 128 -0.23 24.98 46.98
N ILE A 129 -0.19 26.32 47.01
CA ILE A 129 0.83 27.10 46.30
C ILE A 129 2.14 27.09 47.10
N SER A 130 3.27 26.88 46.42
CA SER A 130 4.61 27.04 47.02
C SER A 130 5.05 28.50 46.91
N PHE A 131 5.31 29.15 48.03
CA PHE A 131 5.70 30.56 48.09
C PHE A 131 7.22 30.73 48.09
N GLY A 132 7.70 31.80 47.44
CA GLY A 132 9.11 32.17 47.31
C GLY A 132 9.25 33.55 46.67
N ASP A 133 10.43 33.89 46.15
CA ASP A 133 10.73 35.26 45.67
C ASP A 133 9.81 35.74 44.52
N ARG A 134 9.24 34.82 43.75
CA ARG A 134 8.40 35.11 42.58
C ARG A 134 6.90 35.04 42.87
N ILE A 135 6.47 34.16 43.77
CA ILE A 135 5.07 34.01 44.19
C ILE A 135 5.02 34.21 45.70
N SER A 136 4.47 35.33 46.15
CA SER A 136 4.53 35.76 47.54
C SER A 136 3.14 36.18 48.06
N LEU A 137 2.97 36.09 49.37
CA LEU A 137 1.82 36.64 50.09
C LEU A 137 2.22 37.95 50.76
N GLU A 138 1.34 38.95 50.66
CA GLU A 138 1.53 40.29 51.24
C GLU A 138 0.27 40.73 52.00
N ASN A 139 0.41 41.69 52.92
CA ASN A 139 -0.67 42.26 53.74
C ASN A 139 -1.50 41.22 54.51
N ASP A 140 -0.86 40.49 55.43
CA ASP A 140 -1.48 39.44 56.25
C ASP A 140 -2.23 38.40 55.39
N ASP A 141 -1.55 37.90 54.35
CA ASP A 141 -2.01 36.87 53.42
C ASP A 141 -3.22 37.24 52.54
N THR A 142 -3.66 38.49 52.58
CA THR A 142 -4.82 38.97 51.79
C THR A 142 -4.48 39.27 50.33
N LEU A 143 -3.21 39.51 49.99
CA LEU A 143 -2.75 39.72 48.62
C LEU A 143 -1.82 38.60 48.18
N LEU A 144 -2.15 37.93 47.08
CA LEU A 144 -1.28 36.98 46.41
C LEU A 144 -0.63 37.66 45.21
N ARG A 145 0.70 37.77 45.20
CA ARG A 145 1.46 38.42 44.13
C ARG A 145 2.32 37.41 43.37
N ILE A 146 2.31 37.51 42.04
CA ILE A 146 3.10 36.69 41.12
C ILE A 146 3.89 37.63 40.22
N LEU A 147 5.22 37.58 40.32
CA LEU A 147 6.11 38.37 39.48
C LEU A 147 6.46 37.62 38.19
N ALA A 148 6.57 38.34 37.08
CA ALA A 148 6.91 37.83 35.76
C ALA A 148 6.19 36.51 35.45
N VAL A 149 4.85 36.59 35.39
CA VAL A 149 3.93 35.46 35.21
C VAL A 149 4.31 34.65 33.97
N LYS A 150 4.36 33.33 34.11
CA LYS A 150 4.64 32.39 33.02
C LYS A 150 3.36 31.68 32.61
N GLU A 151 3.35 31.06 31.43
CA GLU A 151 2.21 30.26 30.96
C GLU A 151 1.84 29.16 31.96
N THR A 152 2.83 28.54 32.62
CA THR A 152 2.59 27.52 33.66
C THR A 152 2.01 28.07 34.96
N ASP A 153 1.87 29.38 35.11
CA ASP A 153 1.17 30.00 36.23
C ASP A 153 -0.31 30.26 35.93
N ALA A 154 -0.76 30.04 34.69
CA ALA A 154 -2.18 30.05 34.37
C ALA A 154 -2.93 28.99 35.16
N GLY A 155 -4.16 29.29 35.55
CA GLY A 155 -4.96 28.42 36.39
C GLY A 155 -5.92 29.20 37.26
N LYS A 156 -6.73 28.48 38.03
CA LYS A 156 -7.75 29.03 38.91
C LYS A 156 -7.15 29.27 40.29
N TYR A 157 -7.06 30.54 40.68
CA TYR A 157 -6.56 30.95 41.99
C TYR A 157 -7.73 31.09 42.96
N GLU A 158 -7.69 30.28 44.02
CA GLU A 158 -8.79 30.04 44.94
C GLU A 158 -8.43 30.58 46.32
N CYS A 159 -9.25 31.50 46.83
CA CYS A 159 -9.12 32.09 48.16
C CYS A 159 -10.20 31.55 49.09
N TYR A 160 -9.79 31.01 50.24
CA TYR A 160 -10.68 30.54 51.29
C TYR A 160 -10.57 31.43 52.52
N LEU A 161 -11.68 32.07 52.88
CA LEU A 161 -11.82 32.94 54.05
C LEU A 161 -12.59 32.21 55.14
N ARG A 162 -12.03 32.08 56.34
CA ARG A 162 -12.67 31.39 57.46
C ARG A 162 -12.81 32.29 58.68
N SER A 163 -14.05 32.52 59.13
CA SER A 163 -14.38 33.06 60.45
C SER A 163 -15.19 32.02 61.24
N ILE A 164 -15.28 32.14 62.58
CA ILE A 164 -15.65 31.08 63.54
C ILE A 164 -16.73 30.09 63.03
N ASN A 165 -17.81 30.60 62.41
CA ASN A 165 -18.92 29.79 61.88
C ASN A 165 -19.23 29.99 60.38
N HIS A 166 -18.36 30.67 59.62
CA HIS A 166 -18.56 30.94 58.19
C HIS A 166 -17.29 30.72 57.38
N MET A 167 -17.40 29.95 56.30
CA MET A 167 -16.34 29.80 55.31
C MET A 167 -16.84 30.33 53.97
N VAL A 168 -16.06 31.22 53.36
CA VAL A 168 -16.34 31.75 52.03
C VAL A 168 -15.22 31.33 51.09
N HIS A 169 -15.60 30.73 49.98
CA HIS A 169 -14.70 30.33 48.92
C HIS A 169 -14.91 31.24 47.71
N LEU A 170 -13.85 31.91 47.28
CA LEU A 170 -13.82 32.79 46.12
C LEU A 170 -12.72 32.32 45.17
N PHE A 171 -12.86 32.64 43.89
CA PHE A 171 -11.85 32.29 42.91
C PHE A 171 -11.76 33.32 41.80
N ALA A 172 -10.60 33.35 41.16
CA ALA A 172 -10.32 34.10 39.96
C ALA A 172 -9.45 33.28 39.02
N ASP A 173 -9.71 33.37 37.73
CA ASP A 173 -8.94 32.68 36.69
C ASP A 173 -7.81 33.59 36.20
N LEU A 174 -6.59 33.06 36.17
CA LEU A 174 -5.46 33.69 35.49
C LEU A 174 -5.28 33.03 34.13
N ASN A 175 -5.56 33.76 33.05
CA ASN A 175 -5.16 33.34 31.71
C ASN A 175 -3.92 34.10 31.28
N VAL A 176 -2.89 33.37 30.86
CA VAL A 176 -1.63 33.96 30.41
C VAL A 176 -1.52 33.74 28.91
N VAL A 177 -1.46 34.81 28.13
CA VAL A 177 -1.40 34.77 26.66
C VAL A 177 -0.02 35.23 26.21
N ASP A 178 0.72 34.37 25.51
CA ASP A 178 2.00 34.74 24.91
C ASP A 178 1.78 35.42 23.56
N LEU A 179 1.87 36.75 23.55
CA LEU A 179 1.63 37.58 22.38
C LEU A 179 2.89 37.64 21.53
N THR A 180 2.80 37.11 20.31
CA THR A 180 3.96 36.92 19.43
C THR A 180 3.80 37.71 18.14
N ALA A 181 4.84 38.47 17.80
CA ALA A 181 4.93 39.15 16.52
C ALA A 181 4.89 38.14 15.34
N PRO A 182 4.43 38.54 14.15
CA PRO A 182 4.26 37.62 13.04
C PRO A 182 5.60 37.06 12.58
N ARG A 183 5.66 35.76 12.29
CA ARG A 183 6.80 35.10 11.68
C ARG A 183 6.37 34.34 10.44
N LEU A 184 7.03 34.61 9.32
CA LEU A 184 6.82 33.87 8.07
C LEU A 184 7.45 32.48 8.16
N ILE A 185 6.60 31.45 8.17
CA ILE A 185 7.00 30.04 8.20
C ILE A 185 7.30 29.57 6.78
N PHE A 186 6.46 30.00 5.83
CA PHE A 186 6.65 29.78 4.42
C PHE A 186 6.87 31.13 3.76
N LYS A 187 8.10 31.36 3.30
CA LYS A 187 8.51 32.55 2.56
C LYS A 187 8.39 32.27 1.06
N PRO A 188 7.91 33.23 0.25
CA PRO A 188 7.95 33.09 -1.18
C PRO A 188 9.41 32.99 -1.66
N ARG A 189 9.62 32.32 -2.80
CA ARG A 189 10.93 32.18 -3.46
C ARG A 189 10.77 32.48 -4.94
N ASP A 190 11.84 32.98 -5.54
CA ASP A 190 11.88 33.29 -6.97
C ASP A 190 11.41 32.09 -7.79
N MET A 191 10.54 32.34 -8.76
CA MET A 191 9.95 31.32 -9.61
C MET A 191 9.79 31.81 -11.05
N GLU A 192 10.00 30.87 -11.96
CA GLU A 192 9.77 31.07 -13.39
C GLU A 192 8.51 30.29 -13.79
N VAL A 193 7.58 30.96 -14.48
CA VAL A 193 6.21 30.46 -14.68
C VAL A 193 5.79 30.60 -16.14
N GLU A 194 5.07 29.60 -16.65
CA GLU A 194 4.57 29.60 -18.03
C GLU A 194 3.31 30.47 -18.17
N PRO A 195 3.05 31.09 -19.34
CA PRO A 195 1.78 31.75 -19.62
C PRO A 195 0.57 30.81 -19.45
N ASP A 196 -0.58 31.36 -19.12
CA ASP A 196 -1.87 30.69 -18.87
C ASP A 196 -1.89 29.69 -17.70
N ALA A 197 -0.76 29.44 -17.05
CA ALA A 197 -0.70 28.62 -15.85
C ALA A 197 -1.50 29.26 -14.70
N THR A 198 -1.97 28.42 -13.77
CA THR A 198 -2.41 28.86 -12.45
C THR A 198 -1.30 28.56 -11.46
N ILE A 199 -0.77 29.58 -10.80
CA ILE A 199 0.38 29.45 -9.89
C ILE A 199 -0.02 29.84 -8.46
N GLU A 200 0.62 29.21 -7.47
CA GLU A 200 0.53 29.59 -6.07
C GLU A 200 1.90 30.11 -5.60
N VAL A 201 1.96 31.38 -5.20
CA VAL A 201 3.11 31.96 -4.52
C VAL A 201 2.91 31.76 -3.02
N PRO A 202 3.67 30.85 -2.37
CA PRO A 202 3.38 30.44 -1.00
C PRO A 202 3.75 31.56 -0.03
N CYS A 203 2.83 31.88 0.88
CA CYS A 203 3.12 32.70 2.05
C CYS A 203 2.23 32.29 3.21
N ARG A 204 2.86 31.94 4.34
CA ARG A 204 2.13 31.62 5.58
C ARG A 204 2.87 32.19 6.77
N ALA A 205 2.09 32.73 7.71
CA ALA A 205 2.59 33.38 8.90
C ALA A 205 1.94 32.80 10.15
N GLU A 206 2.75 32.65 11.20
CA GLU A 206 2.31 32.41 12.58
C GLU A 206 2.46 33.70 13.37
N GLY A 207 1.67 33.87 14.42
CA GLY A 207 1.68 35.04 15.31
C GLY A 207 0.40 35.08 16.12
N VAL A 208 0.46 35.70 17.30
CA VAL A 208 -0.67 35.82 18.23
C VAL A 208 -0.81 37.29 18.61
N PRO A 209 -1.89 38.00 18.19
CA PRO A 209 -3.04 37.54 17.41
C PRO A 209 -2.70 37.09 15.98
N LYS A 210 -3.56 36.26 15.37
CA LYS A 210 -3.34 35.68 14.04
C LYS A 210 -3.05 36.79 13.01
N PRO A 211 -1.88 36.77 12.35
CA PRO A 211 -1.49 37.86 11.46
C PRO A 211 -2.34 37.89 10.19
N VAL A 212 -2.62 39.11 9.74
CA VAL A 212 -3.25 39.39 8.45
C VAL A 212 -2.16 39.45 7.38
N ILE A 213 -2.30 38.65 6.32
CA ILE A 213 -1.37 38.62 5.20
C ILE A 213 -1.86 39.53 4.10
N GLN A 214 -0.99 40.43 3.66
CA GLN A 214 -1.17 41.34 2.55
C GLN A 214 -0.11 41.09 1.48
N TRP A 215 -0.50 41.25 0.22
CA TRP A 215 0.40 41.09 -0.91
C TRP A 215 0.50 42.38 -1.72
N LYS A 216 1.71 42.65 -2.21
CA LYS A 216 1.99 43.71 -3.17
C LYS A 216 2.77 43.14 -4.36
N LYS A 217 2.63 43.78 -5.51
CA LYS A 217 3.49 43.53 -6.68
C LYS A 217 4.17 44.82 -7.07
N ASP A 218 5.50 44.78 -7.16
CA ASP A 218 6.33 45.93 -7.54
C ASP A 218 5.98 47.21 -6.73
N GLY A 219 5.72 47.02 -5.43
CA GLY A 219 5.36 48.10 -4.50
C GLY A 219 3.88 48.53 -4.52
N SER A 220 3.09 48.09 -5.49
CA SER A 220 1.66 48.41 -5.63
C SER A 220 0.74 47.33 -5.05
N ALA A 221 -0.45 47.72 -4.59
CA ALA A 221 -1.46 46.77 -4.12
C ALA A 221 -1.93 45.86 -5.27
N LEU A 222 -2.24 44.60 -4.96
CA LEU A 222 -2.76 43.66 -5.94
C LEU A 222 -4.24 43.92 -6.22
N GLU A 223 -4.58 44.15 -7.48
CA GLU A 223 -5.97 44.26 -7.96
C GLU A 223 -6.16 43.36 -9.19
N GLY A 224 -7.31 42.69 -9.27
CA GLY A 224 -7.71 41.94 -10.46
C GLY A 224 -8.43 40.62 -10.17
N ASN A 225 -9.36 40.26 -11.05
CA ASN A 225 -10.22 39.07 -10.92
C ASN A 225 -9.46 37.73 -11.13
N ARG A 226 -8.20 37.80 -11.58
CA ARG A 226 -7.30 36.66 -11.78
C ARG A 226 -6.46 36.32 -10.54
N ILE A 227 -6.61 37.06 -9.45
CA ILE A 227 -5.79 36.90 -8.26
C ILE A 227 -6.67 36.53 -7.07
N LYS A 228 -6.26 35.52 -6.29
CA LYS A 228 -6.96 35.09 -5.09
C LYS A 228 -5.98 34.75 -3.97
N ILE A 229 -6.19 35.30 -2.78
CA ILE A 229 -5.43 34.91 -1.59
C ILE A 229 -6.16 33.75 -0.90
N THR A 230 -5.44 32.66 -0.64
CA THR A 230 -5.99 31.49 0.06
C THR A 230 -6.29 31.79 1.53
N ARG A 231 -7.10 30.94 2.19
CA ARG A 231 -7.30 31.03 3.65
C ARG A 231 -6.01 30.95 4.47
N GLY A 232 -4.94 30.36 3.89
CA GLY A 232 -3.62 30.24 4.51
C GLY A 232 -2.68 31.42 4.22
N GLY A 233 -3.06 32.36 3.36
CA GLY A 233 -2.26 33.54 3.02
C GLY A 233 -1.44 33.45 1.73
N SER A 234 -1.33 32.27 1.10
CA SER A 234 -0.67 32.14 -0.21
C SER A 234 -1.45 32.89 -1.30
N LEU A 235 -0.72 33.46 -2.25
CA LEU A 235 -1.28 34.13 -3.42
C LEU A 235 -1.48 33.14 -4.57
N VAL A 236 -2.67 33.06 -5.13
CA VAL A 236 -2.96 32.29 -6.34
C VAL A 236 -3.20 33.26 -7.49
N ILE A 237 -2.50 33.06 -8.60
CA ILE A 237 -2.69 33.83 -9.83
C ILE A 237 -3.18 32.85 -10.90
N PHE A 238 -4.38 33.10 -11.43
CA PHE A 238 -5.02 32.34 -12.49
C PHE A 238 -4.66 32.93 -13.86
N ASN A 239 -4.51 32.07 -14.86
CA ASN A 239 -4.23 32.45 -16.26
C ASN A 239 -3.12 33.51 -16.33
N VAL A 240 -1.92 33.14 -15.88
CA VAL A 240 -0.78 34.05 -15.78
C VAL A 240 -0.43 34.64 -17.14
N ILE A 241 -0.27 35.97 -17.23
CA ILE A 241 0.11 36.69 -18.45
C ILE A 241 1.49 37.32 -18.30
N PRO A 242 2.22 37.67 -19.38
CA PRO A 242 3.55 38.27 -19.29
C PRO A 242 3.63 39.49 -18.35
N GLN A 243 2.56 40.29 -18.29
CA GLN A 243 2.42 41.45 -17.41
C GLN A 243 2.34 41.08 -15.93
N ASP A 244 2.11 39.83 -15.55
CA ASP A 244 2.16 39.36 -14.17
C ASP A 244 3.60 39.16 -13.69
N SER A 245 4.61 39.29 -14.56
CA SER A 245 6.01 39.35 -14.13
C SER A 245 6.23 40.53 -13.19
N GLY A 246 6.96 40.30 -12.11
CA GLY A 246 7.23 41.31 -11.10
C GLY A 246 7.67 40.71 -9.78
N ARG A 247 8.06 41.57 -8.84
CA ARG A 247 8.45 41.19 -7.49
C ARG A 247 7.24 41.22 -6.57
N TYR A 248 6.84 40.06 -6.07
CA TYR A 248 5.69 39.88 -5.19
C TYR A 248 6.15 39.86 -3.74
N GLU A 249 5.67 40.83 -2.97
CA GLU A 249 5.99 41.00 -1.56
C GLU A 249 4.81 40.52 -0.71
N CYS A 250 5.07 39.54 0.16
CA CYS A 250 4.14 39.11 1.19
C CYS A 250 4.50 39.78 2.51
N THR A 251 3.51 40.42 3.14
CA THR A 251 3.64 41.07 4.44
C THR A 251 2.58 40.53 5.39
N ALA A 252 3.02 39.93 6.50
CA ALA A 252 2.16 39.48 7.60
C ALA A 252 2.22 40.50 8.75
N VAL A 253 1.06 40.97 9.21
CA VAL A 253 0.95 42.01 10.26
C VAL A 253 -0.03 41.57 11.34
N ASN A 254 0.35 41.75 12.59
CA ASN A 254 -0.58 41.81 13.73
C ASN A 254 -0.20 43.03 14.60
N ASP A 255 -0.92 43.22 15.71
CA ASP A 255 -0.73 44.37 16.59
C ASP A 255 0.66 44.44 17.25
N TYR A 256 1.46 43.36 17.17
CA TYR A 256 2.77 43.21 17.84
C TYR A 256 3.95 43.18 16.87
N GLY A 257 3.71 43.23 15.55
CA GLY A 257 4.80 43.37 14.59
C GLY A 257 4.44 43.05 13.15
N ARG A 258 5.49 42.99 12.34
CA ARG A 258 5.42 42.71 10.90
C ARG A 258 6.52 41.74 10.50
N ALA A 259 6.20 40.78 9.64
CA ALA A 259 7.19 40.02 8.88
C ALA A 259 6.93 40.12 7.38
N THR A 260 7.97 40.45 6.62
CA THR A 260 7.91 40.63 5.17
C THR A 260 8.93 39.73 4.47
N ALA A 261 8.54 39.18 3.33
CA ALA A 261 9.43 38.49 2.40
C ALA A 261 8.89 38.64 0.98
N ASP A 262 9.77 38.61 0.00
CA ASP A 262 9.40 38.83 -1.38
C ASP A 262 10.06 37.80 -2.32
N ALA A 263 9.51 37.66 -3.52
CA ALA A 263 10.05 36.82 -4.58
C ALA A 263 9.81 37.43 -5.95
N LEU A 264 10.75 37.21 -6.87
CA LEU A 264 10.57 37.49 -8.29
C LEU A 264 9.76 36.38 -8.95
N VAL A 265 8.57 36.73 -9.47
CA VAL A 265 7.84 35.88 -10.41
C VAL A 265 8.21 36.34 -11.82
N ARG A 266 8.88 35.48 -12.57
CA ARG A 266 9.22 35.73 -13.97
C ARG A 266 8.30 34.90 -14.86
N VAL A 267 7.36 35.55 -15.52
CA VAL A 267 6.57 34.88 -16.54
C VAL A 267 7.45 34.72 -17.77
N ARG A 268 7.61 33.49 -18.23
CA ARG A 268 8.30 33.21 -19.47
C ARG A 268 7.57 33.96 -20.57
N GLN A 269 8.27 34.91 -21.19
CA GLN A 269 7.87 35.29 -22.54
C GLN A 269 7.97 34.00 -23.35
N ALA A 270 6.96 33.70 -24.16
CA ALA A 270 7.09 32.70 -25.20
C ALA A 270 8.26 33.17 -26.07
N SER A 271 9.47 32.70 -25.77
CA SER A 271 10.58 32.74 -26.71
C SER A 271 9.99 32.11 -27.96
N ALA A 272 9.99 32.88 -29.05
CA ALA A 272 9.41 32.50 -30.35
C ALA A 272 9.39 30.99 -30.46
N THR A 273 8.19 30.40 -30.36
CA THR A 273 7.94 28.97 -30.28
C THR A 273 8.98 28.25 -31.11
N ASP A 274 9.90 27.51 -30.46
CA ASP A 274 11.04 26.95 -31.17
C ASP A 274 10.51 25.97 -32.19
N THR A 275 10.35 26.48 -33.41
CA THR A 275 9.51 25.84 -34.40
C THR A 275 10.20 24.58 -34.91
N LEU A 276 11.52 24.44 -34.68
CA LEU A 276 12.28 23.23 -34.92
C LEU A 276 11.89 22.16 -33.90
N VAL A 277 11.95 22.45 -32.60
CA VAL A 277 11.60 21.50 -31.53
C VAL A 277 10.15 21.03 -31.65
N ILE A 278 9.21 21.96 -31.85
CA ILE A 278 7.79 21.59 -31.98
C ILE A 278 7.55 20.75 -33.24
N ARG A 279 8.11 21.12 -34.40
CA ARG A 279 7.95 20.33 -35.63
C ARG A 279 8.60 18.94 -35.48
N ALA A 280 9.77 18.85 -34.87
CA ALA A 280 10.45 17.58 -34.63
C ALA A 280 9.65 16.68 -33.69
N PHE A 281 9.07 17.24 -32.62
CA PHE A 281 8.22 16.53 -31.66
C PHE A 281 6.90 16.06 -32.30
N GLN A 282 6.25 16.91 -33.10
CA GLN A 282 5.04 16.54 -33.86
C GLN A 282 5.34 15.39 -34.83
N SER A 283 6.43 15.49 -35.59
CA SER A 283 6.89 14.43 -36.49
C SER A 283 7.19 13.13 -35.74
N ALA A 284 7.84 13.22 -34.57
CA ALA A 284 8.13 12.05 -33.71
C ALA A 284 6.84 11.39 -33.20
N THR A 285 5.87 12.19 -32.78
CA THR A 285 4.54 11.74 -32.33
C THR A 285 3.82 11.00 -33.45
N GLU A 286 3.76 11.59 -34.65
CA GLU A 286 3.12 10.96 -35.81
C GLU A 286 3.81 9.66 -36.22
N GLU A 287 5.13 9.55 -36.11
CA GLU A 287 5.87 8.32 -36.42
C GLU A 287 5.58 7.20 -35.42
N ILE A 288 5.67 7.50 -34.12
CA ILE A 288 5.40 6.53 -33.05
C ILE A 288 3.94 6.11 -33.08
N ASP A 289 3.00 7.05 -33.21
CA ASP A 289 1.58 6.73 -33.23
C ASP A 289 1.19 5.97 -34.50
N ARG A 290 1.80 6.26 -35.66
CA ARG A 290 1.64 5.41 -36.86
C ARG A 290 2.18 4.00 -36.62
N ALA A 291 3.33 3.84 -35.98
CA ALA A 291 3.90 2.53 -35.66
C ALA A 291 2.99 1.74 -34.70
N ILE A 292 2.49 2.38 -33.63
CA ILE A 292 1.53 1.83 -32.68
C ILE A 292 0.23 1.45 -33.39
N ASN A 293 -0.35 2.35 -34.19
CA ASN A 293 -1.63 2.12 -34.86
C ASN A 293 -1.52 1.05 -35.95
N LYS A 294 -0.40 0.97 -36.67
CA LYS A 294 -0.10 -0.14 -37.58
C LYS A 294 0.06 -1.45 -36.81
N THR A 295 0.63 -1.38 -35.60
CA THR A 295 0.76 -2.53 -34.70
C THR A 295 -0.63 -3.02 -34.21
N LEU A 296 -1.50 -2.09 -33.83
CA LEU A 296 -2.87 -2.36 -33.39
C LEU A 296 -3.79 -2.80 -34.54
N SER A 297 -3.72 -2.17 -35.71
CA SER A 297 -4.59 -2.49 -36.83
C SER A 297 -4.36 -3.89 -37.36
N SER A 298 -3.11 -4.35 -37.44
CA SER A 298 -2.86 -5.76 -37.80
C SER A 298 -3.15 -6.73 -36.64
N LEU A 299 -3.24 -6.28 -35.39
CA LEU A 299 -3.69 -7.13 -34.28
C LEU A 299 -5.21 -7.34 -34.31
N PHE A 300 -5.98 -6.31 -34.72
CA PHE A 300 -7.41 -6.21 -34.49
C PHE A 300 -8.26 -5.97 -35.76
N SER A 301 -7.72 -6.17 -36.97
CA SER A 301 -8.46 -5.97 -38.22
C SER A 301 -9.64 -6.97 -38.37
N PRO A 302 -10.88 -6.51 -38.57
CA PRO A 302 -12.04 -7.38 -38.84
C PRO A 302 -12.05 -8.00 -40.24
N GLU A 303 -11.36 -7.38 -41.20
CA GLU A 303 -11.36 -7.78 -42.62
C GLU A 303 -9.99 -8.38 -42.98
N GLY A 304 -9.91 -9.70 -43.24
CA GLY A 304 -8.70 -10.32 -43.78
C GLY A 304 -8.45 -11.79 -43.42
N SER A 305 -9.40 -12.68 -43.72
CA SER A 305 -9.33 -14.13 -43.54
C SER A 305 -8.32 -14.89 -44.42
N LYS A 306 -7.22 -14.27 -44.89
CA LYS A 306 -6.27 -15.00 -45.76
C LYS A 306 -4.78 -14.93 -45.43
N HIS A 307 -4.26 -13.95 -44.69
CA HIS A 307 -2.87 -14.00 -44.21
C HIS A 307 -2.70 -13.13 -42.95
N VAL A 308 -3.12 -13.64 -41.81
CA VAL A 308 -2.82 -13.03 -40.51
C VAL A 308 -1.45 -13.53 -40.06
N ASN A 309 -0.52 -12.60 -39.77
CA ASN A 309 0.84 -12.92 -39.30
C ASN A 309 0.82 -12.98 -37.75
N PRO A 310 0.90 -14.15 -37.12
CA PRO A 310 0.32 -14.32 -35.79
C PRO A 310 1.33 -14.30 -34.63
N PHE A 311 1.81 -13.12 -34.19
CA PHE A 311 2.00 -12.82 -32.76
C PHE A 311 2.29 -11.33 -32.54
N ARG A 312 1.50 -10.65 -31.70
CA ARG A 312 1.92 -9.33 -31.17
C ARG A 312 1.56 -9.09 -29.68
N LEU A 313 0.81 -9.92 -28.95
CA LEU A 313 0.39 -9.56 -27.58
C LEU A 313 1.44 -9.69 -26.48
N ALA A 314 2.17 -10.82 -26.36
CA ALA A 314 3.21 -10.88 -25.32
C ALA A 314 4.46 -10.05 -25.65
N ARG A 315 4.49 -9.41 -26.83
CA ARG A 315 5.57 -8.50 -27.25
C ARG A 315 5.12 -7.07 -27.48
N PHE A 316 3.82 -6.80 -27.49
CA PHE A 316 3.29 -5.46 -27.62
C PHE A 316 2.74 -5.03 -26.26
N PRO A 317 3.29 -3.97 -25.66
CA PRO A 317 2.85 -3.55 -24.35
C PRO A 317 1.34 -3.26 -24.33
N ASN A 318 0.67 -3.57 -23.23
CA ASN A 318 -0.72 -3.13 -22.99
C ASN A 318 -0.80 -1.60 -22.88
N ALA A 319 -2.00 -1.01 -22.80
CA ALA A 319 -2.16 0.45 -22.83
C ALA A 319 -1.31 1.18 -21.77
N ILE A 320 -1.26 0.63 -20.56
CA ILE A 320 -0.54 1.19 -19.42
C ILE A 320 0.97 1.07 -19.60
N SER A 321 1.44 -0.09 -20.01
CA SER A 321 2.86 -0.31 -20.29
C SER A 321 3.32 0.50 -21.50
N ARG A 322 2.45 0.75 -22.50
CA ARG A 322 2.73 1.73 -23.56
C ARG A 322 2.85 3.14 -23.01
N ALA A 323 1.97 3.56 -22.11
CA ALA A 323 2.05 4.87 -21.47
C ALA A 323 3.34 5.05 -20.65
N ALA A 324 3.89 3.97 -20.08
CA ALA A 324 5.17 3.98 -19.37
C ALA A 324 6.40 4.07 -20.31
N ALA A 325 6.39 3.36 -21.45
CA ALA A 325 7.51 3.33 -22.39
C ALA A 325 7.53 4.49 -23.40
N ARG A 326 6.36 4.94 -23.86
CA ARG A 326 6.20 5.96 -24.92
C ARG A 326 6.94 7.28 -24.63
N PRO A 327 6.99 7.81 -23.40
CA PRO A 327 7.70 9.07 -23.14
C PRO A 327 9.19 9.03 -23.49
N ALA A 328 9.90 7.97 -23.11
CA ALA A 328 11.33 7.82 -23.42
C ALA A 328 11.57 7.72 -24.92
N GLU A 329 10.73 6.96 -25.62
CA GLU A 329 10.81 6.83 -27.08
C GLU A 329 10.51 8.13 -27.82
N LEU A 330 9.48 8.89 -27.39
CA LEU A 330 9.19 10.20 -27.96
C LEU A 330 10.35 11.16 -27.79
N PHE A 331 10.96 11.15 -26.62
CA PHE A 331 12.11 11.99 -26.33
C PHE A 331 13.29 11.61 -27.23
N GLU A 332 13.70 10.33 -27.25
CA GLU A 332 14.76 9.82 -28.14
C GLU A 332 14.46 10.13 -29.61
N ARG A 333 13.19 10.01 -30.05
CA ARG A 333 12.82 10.27 -31.44
C ARG A 333 12.86 11.74 -31.81
N THR A 334 12.39 12.60 -30.91
CA THR A 334 12.41 14.06 -31.13
C THR A 334 13.85 14.53 -31.36
N LEU A 335 14.78 14.01 -30.58
CA LEU A 335 16.22 14.26 -30.74
C LEU A 335 16.78 13.81 -32.11
N VAL A 336 16.39 12.63 -32.58
CA VAL A 336 16.77 12.13 -33.92
C VAL A 336 16.21 13.03 -35.02
N ASN A 337 14.96 13.45 -34.89
CA ASN A 337 14.30 14.30 -35.88
C ASN A 337 14.91 15.72 -35.91
N ILE A 338 15.26 16.28 -34.76
CA ILE A 338 16.02 17.54 -34.67
C ILE A 338 17.31 17.45 -35.48
N ARG A 339 18.10 16.39 -35.26
CA ARG A 339 19.35 16.17 -36.00
C ARG A 339 19.12 16.14 -37.52
N ARG A 340 18.14 15.37 -37.98
CA ARG A 340 17.80 15.29 -39.41
C ARG A 340 17.42 16.63 -40.02
N MET A 341 16.64 17.42 -39.28
CA MET A 341 16.19 18.73 -39.73
C MET A 341 17.35 19.73 -39.79
N VAL A 342 18.30 19.65 -38.85
CA VAL A 342 19.54 20.44 -38.88
C VAL A 342 20.42 20.03 -40.06
N ASP A 343 20.63 18.73 -40.26
CA ASP A 343 21.42 18.18 -41.38
C ASP A 343 20.82 18.59 -42.74
N ALA A 344 19.49 18.62 -42.87
CA ALA A 344 18.77 19.04 -44.07
C ALA A 344 18.76 20.57 -44.30
N GLY A 345 19.07 21.38 -43.27
CA GLY A 345 19.00 22.85 -43.28
C GLY A 345 20.26 23.61 -43.72
N ASN A 346 21.36 22.90 -44.02
CA ASN A 346 22.72 23.39 -44.40
C ASN A 346 23.63 23.92 -43.26
N LYS A 347 24.96 23.67 -43.39
CA LYS A 347 26.10 24.39 -42.75
C LYS A 347 26.46 24.13 -41.28
N ALA A 348 25.96 23.09 -40.61
CA ALA A 348 26.62 22.64 -39.39
C ALA A 348 27.81 21.76 -39.80
N ASN A 349 29.03 22.21 -39.52
CA ASN A 349 30.25 21.41 -39.68
C ASN A 349 30.29 20.38 -38.53
N VAL A 350 29.29 19.51 -38.48
CA VAL A 350 29.17 18.48 -37.44
C VAL A 350 30.29 17.49 -37.72
N THR A 351 31.28 17.48 -36.86
CA THR A 351 32.29 16.41 -36.87
C THR A 351 31.58 15.06 -36.77
N GLY A 352 32.20 13.96 -37.19
CA GLY A 352 31.55 12.63 -37.15
C GLY A 352 31.06 12.18 -35.76
N VAL A 353 31.31 12.97 -34.71
CA VAL A 353 30.83 12.79 -33.34
C VAL A 353 29.77 13.86 -33.05
N PHE A 354 28.59 13.41 -32.65
CA PHE A 354 27.42 14.26 -32.43
C PHE A 354 27.30 14.62 -30.95
N HIS A 355 27.22 15.92 -30.63
CA HIS A 355 27.00 16.46 -29.29
C HIS A 355 25.66 17.21 -29.25
N TYR A 356 24.74 16.79 -28.39
CA TYR A 356 23.41 17.41 -28.28
C TYR A 356 23.51 18.88 -27.84
N GLU A 357 24.55 19.21 -27.09
CA GLU A 357 24.85 20.54 -26.56
C GLU A 357 25.25 21.55 -27.65
N GLU A 358 25.65 21.06 -28.83
CA GLU A 358 25.99 21.91 -29.98
C GLU A 358 24.73 22.37 -30.75
N ILE A 359 23.59 21.72 -30.51
CA ILE A 359 22.34 21.91 -31.26
C ILE A 359 21.18 22.37 -30.37
N LEU A 360 21.16 21.95 -29.09
CA LEU A 360 20.06 22.21 -28.17
C LEU A 360 20.49 23.02 -26.94
N THR A 361 19.73 24.08 -26.65
CA THR A 361 19.80 24.82 -25.38
C THR A 361 19.07 24.05 -24.26
N SER A 362 19.38 24.40 -23.01
CA SER A 362 18.71 23.81 -21.85
C SER A 362 17.20 24.08 -21.84
N GLU A 363 16.73 25.20 -22.39
CA GLU A 363 15.31 25.50 -22.55
C GLU A 363 14.63 24.60 -23.59
N GLN A 364 15.28 24.35 -24.74
CA GLN A 364 14.76 23.45 -25.76
C GLN A 364 14.66 22.01 -25.23
N VAL A 365 15.65 21.56 -24.45
CA VAL A 365 15.60 20.26 -23.77
C VAL A 365 14.40 20.16 -22.83
N LYS A 366 14.23 21.14 -21.94
CA LYS A 366 13.08 21.19 -21.00
C LYS A 366 11.74 21.19 -21.74
N GLU A 367 11.67 21.82 -22.90
CA GLU A 367 10.47 21.80 -23.73
C GLU A 367 10.19 20.40 -24.32
N ILE A 368 11.22 19.67 -24.77
CA ILE A 368 11.07 18.27 -25.21
C ILE A 368 10.64 17.38 -24.03
N GLU A 369 11.18 17.58 -22.83
CA GLU A 369 10.76 16.87 -21.61
C GLU A 369 9.27 17.10 -21.32
N ARG A 370 8.84 18.36 -21.34
CA ARG A 370 7.46 18.76 -21.10
C ARG A 370 6.51 18.17 -22.15
N LEU A 371 6.89 18.21 -23.43
CA LEU A 371 6.08 17.70 -24.54
C LEU A 371 5.97 16.17 -24.53
N SER A 372 7.09 15.47 -24.29
CA SER A 372 7.14 14.00 -24.27
C SER A 372 6.57 13.38 -22.99
N GLY A 373 6.55 14.13 -21.88
CA GLY A 373 6.26 13.62 -20.54
C GLY A 373 7.40 12.82 -19.92
N CYS A 374 8.58 12.80 -20.57
CA CYS A 374 9.75 12.08 -20.11
C CYS A 374 10.45 12.89 -19.03
N THR A 375 10.39 12.42 -17.79
CA THR A 375 10.98 13.10 -16.63
C THR A 375 12.03 12.20 -15.98
N SER A 376 13.18 12.78 -15.57
CA SER A 376 14.25 12.06 -14.88
C SER A 376 13.85 11.58 -13.48
N HIS A 377 12.88 12.26 -12.86
CA HIS A 377 12.36 11.94 -11.55
C HIS A 377 10.92 11.44 -11.67
N ARG A 378 10.68 10.19 -11.31
CA ARG A 378 9.32 9.70 -11.12
C ARG A 378 8.64 10.49 -10.01
N ARG A 379 7.33 10.72 -10.19
CA ARG A 379 6.49 11.33 -9.17
C ARG A 379 6.64 10.56 -7.87
N ARG A 380 6.89 11.29 -6.79
CA ARG A 380 6.95 10.71 -5.43
C ARG A 380 5.60 10.08 -5.13
N GLN A 381 5.59 8.77 -4.89
CA GLN A 381 4.37 8.06 -4.55
C GLN A 381 3.85 8.49 -3.18
N ASN A 382 2.54 8.65 -3.09
CA ASN A 382 1.88 9.15 -1.89
C ASN A 382 1.56 8.00 -0.93
N CYS A 383 2.49 7.69 -0.02
CA CYS A 383 2.33 6.62 0.96
C CYS A 383 1.63 7.08 2.26
N THR A 384 0.74 8.08 2.20
CA THR A 384 0.12 8.67 3.40
C THR A 384 -0.96 7.80 4.04
N ASN A 385 -1.55 6.85 3.30
CA ASN A 385 -2.49 5.88 3.87
C ASN A 385 -1.75 4.82 4.69
N ARG A 386 -1.27 5.24 5.87
CA ARG A 386 -0.48 4.39 6.77
C ARG A 386 -1.26 3.14 7.21
N CYS A 387 -2.58 3.20 7.33
CA CYS A 387 -3.40 2.04 7.70
C CYS A 387 -3.36 0.95 6.63
N PHE A 388 -3.57 1.31 5.36
CA PHE A 388 -3.48 0.36 4.26
C PHE A 388 -2.06 -0.16 4.09
N HIS A 389 -1.07 0.74 3.97
CA HIS A 389 0.32 0.36 3.72
C HIS A 389 0.98 -0.34 4.92
N HIS A 390 0.37 -0.33 6.10
CA HIS A 390 0.81 -1.14 7.23
C HIS A 390 0.46 -2.62 7.02
N LYS A 391 -0.69 -2.92 6.39
CA LYS A 391 -1.23 -4.29 6.33
C LYS A 391 -1.14 -4.93 4.94
N TYR A 392 -1.39 -4.17 3.87
CA TYR A 392 -1.49 -4.68 2.50
C TYR A 392 -0.49 -4.01 1.56
N ARG A 393 -0.06 -4.78 0.55
CA ARG A 393 0.77 -4.32 -0.56
C ARG A 393 -0.08 -3.48 -1.51
N THR A 394 0.50 -2.43 -2.09
CA THR A 394 -0.10 -1.85 -3.30
C THR A 394 -0.01 -2.85 -4.45
N VAL A 395 -0.80 -2.65 -5.50
CA VAL A 395 -0.74 -3.54 -6.69
C VAL A 395 0.56 -3.32 -7.46
N ASP A 396 1.02 -2.07 -7.56
CA ASP A 396 2.24 -1.69 -8.27
C ASP A 396 3.53 -1.93 -7.46
N GLY A 397 3.45 -2.49 -6.25
CA GLY A 397 4.61 -2.71 -5.38
C GLY A 397 5.20 -1.43 -4.74
N SER A 398 4.67 -0.25 -5.06
CA SER A 398 5.10 0.99 -4.40
C SER A 398 4.81 1.00 -2.90
N CYS A 399 5.49 1.90 -2.18
CA CYS A 399 5.33 2.04 -0.73
C CYS A 399 5.68 0.80 0.11
N ASN A 400 6.28 -0.24 -0.48
CA ASN A 400 6.91 -1.32 0.28
C ASN A 400 8.07 -0.73 1.11
N ASN A 401 9.06 -0.13 0.46
CA ASN A 401 10.07 0.66 1.15
C ASN A 401 9.58 2.09 1.40
N LEU A 402 9.37 2.47 2.67
CA LEU A 402 8.83 3.78 3.02
C LEU A 402 9.84 4.94 2.85
N ARG A 403 11.15 4.64 2.80
CA ARG A 403 12.22 5.63 2.53
C ARG A 403 12.42 5.83 1.02
N HIS A 404 12.28 4.76 0.25
CA HIS A 404 12.40 4.73 -1.20
C HIS A 404 11.14 4.10 -1.83
N PRO A 405 10.00 4.84 -1.90
CA PRO A 405 8.71 4.29 -2.30
C PRO A 405 8.61 3.60 -3.65
N THR A 406 9.59 3.79 -4.54
CA THR A 406 9.62 3.21 -5.88
C THR A 406 10.58 2.03 -6.01
N TRP A 407 11.32 1.66 -4.96
CA TRP A 407 12.12 0.43 -5.02
C TRP A 407 11.19 -0.77 -5.18
N GLY A 408 11.50 -1.61 -6.16
CA GLY A 408 10.72 -2.78 -6.53
C GLY A 408 9.32 -2.52 -7.09
N SER A 409 8.93 -1.27 -7.37
CA SER A 409 7.62 -0.99 -7.96
C SER A 409 7.60 -1.29 -9.46
N SER A 410 6.43 -1.58 -10.01
CA SER A 410 6.24 -1.83 -11.43
C SER A 410 6.63 -0.66 -12.33
N HIS A 411 6.92 -0.99 -13.57
CA HIS A 411 7.48 -0.11 -14.59
C HIS A 411 8.79 0.56 -14.18
N THR A 412 9.53 0.19 -13.13
CA THR A 412 10.79 0.85 -12.77
C THR A 412 12.00 0.26 -13.49
N GLY A 413 13.13 0.98 -13.49
CA GLY A 413 14.37 0.45 -14.06
C GLY A 413 14.88 -0.76 -13.29
N PHE A 414 15.40 -1.77 -13.99
CA PHE A 414 16.13 -2.86 -13.33
C PHE A 414 17.29 -2.31 -12.50
N ARG A 415 17.57 -2.96 -11.36
CA ARG A 415 18.74 -2.63 -10.56
C ARG A 415 20.03 -3.03 -11.31
N ARG A 416 21.04 -2.15 -11.29
CA ARG A 416 22.41 -2.49 -11.70
C ARG A 416 23.23 -2.94 -10.50
N VAL A 417 23.77 -4.16 -10.57
CA VAL A 417 24.79 -4.66 -9.63
C VAL A 417 26.18 -4.25 -10.09
N LEU A 418 26.45 -4.35 -11.40
CA LEU A 418 27.63 -3.82 -12.06
C LEU A 418 27.24 -2.73 -13.07
N GLN A 419 28.18 -1.83 -13.36
CA GLN A 419 28.00 -0.81 -14.39
C GLN A 419 27.78 -1.47 -15.76
N PRO A 420 26.83 -0.99 -16.58
CA PRO A 420 26.58 -1.57 -17.89
C PRO A 420 27.71 -1.31 -18.87
N ILE A 421 27.91 -2.24 -19.80
CA ILE A 421 28.89 -2.13 -20.88
C ILE A 421 28.14 -2.03 -22.21
N TYR A 422 28.21 -0.84 -22.80
CA TYR A 422 27.74 -0.56 -24.15
C TYR A 422 28.92 -0.26 -25.06
N GLU A 423 28.75 -0.50 -26.35
CA GLU A 423 29.79 -0.36 -27.37
C GLU A 423 30.28 1.10 -27.50
N ASN A 424 29.38 2.06 -27.41
CA ASN A 424 29.71 3.49 -27.31
C ASN A 424 29.82 3.99 -25.85
N GLY A 425 29.87 3.09 -24.88
CA GLY A 425 29.88 3.42 -23.45
C GLY A 425 28.54 3.89 -22.89
N PHE A 426 27.47 3.93 -23.70
CA PHE A 426 26.25 4.64 -23.32
C PHE A 426 24.93 3.92 -23.60
N SER A 427 24.67 3.52 -24.85
CA SER A 427 23.37 2.96 -25.24
C SER A 427 23.41 1.99 -26.43
N MET A 428 24.54 1.93 -27.15
CA MET A 428 24.72 1.07 -28.31
C MET A 428 25.09 -0.34 -27.84
N PRO A 429 24.26 -1.36 -28.09
CA PRO A 429 24.53 -2.74 -27.69
C PRO A 429 25.89 -3.23 -28.19
N ILE A 430 26.51 -4.14 -27.44
CA ILE A 430 27.72 -4.82 -27.89
C ILE A 430 27.42 -5.69 -29.11
N GLY A 431 28.19 -5.52 -30.19
CA GLY A 431 27.97 -6.20 -31.47
C GLY A 431 27.07 -5.41 -32.42
N TRP A 432 26.91 -4.10 -32.18
CA TRP A 432 26.17 -3.22 -33.07
C TRP A 432 26.98 -2.90 -34.34
N GLU A 433 28.25 -2.53 -34.21
CA GLU A 433 29.16 -2.39 -35.34
C GLU A 433 29.77 -3.76 -35.67
N LYS A 434 29.34 -4.33 -36.80
CA LYS A 434 29.70 -5.70 -37.21
C LYS A 434 31.21 -5.97 -37.30
N GLY A 435 32.00 -4.92 -37.60
CA GLY A 435 33.46 -5.02 -37.74
C GLY A 435 34.24 -4.81 -36.44
N ARG A 436 33.57 -4.43 -35.33
CA ARG A 436 34.26 -4.06 -34.10
C ARG A 436 34.79 -5.28 -33.36
N ARG A 437 36.02 -5.16 -32.87
CA ARG A 437 36.73 -6.20 -32.14
C ARG A 437 36.77 -5.93 -30.64
N TYR A 438 36.67 -6.99 -29.87
CA TYR A 438 36.69 -7.04 -28.42
C TYR A 438 37.74 -8.07 -28.03
N TYR A 439 38.73 -7.66 -27.24
CA TYR A 439 39.91 -8.49 -26.95
C TYR A 439 40.61 -9.04 -28.21
N GLY A 440 40.57 -8.28 -29.32
CA GLY A 440 41.15 -8.68 -30.62
C GLY A 440 40.23 -9.49 -31.54
N TYR A 441 39.04 -9.91 -31.07
CA TYR A 441 38.13 -10.81 -31.80
C TYR A 441 36.77 -10.17 -32.07
N LEU A 442 36.09 -10.56 -33.14
CA LEU A 442 34.71 -10.14 -33.39
C LEU A 442 33.78 -10.77 -32.34
N LYS A 443 32.63 -10.14 -32.07
CA LYS A 443 31.57 -10.84 -31.33
C LYS A 443 30.88 -11.84 -32.25
N PRO A 444 30.71 -13.11 -31.83
CA PRO A 444 30.00 -14.08 -32.65
C PRO A 444 28.51 -13.73 -32.75
N ALA A 445 27.91 -14.07 -33.89
CA ALA A 445 26.46 -14.01 -34.08
C ALA A 445 25.76 -14.89 -33.03
N ALA A 446 24.71 -14.36 -32.39
CA ALA A 446 24.00 -15.06 -31.32
C ALA A 446 23.46 -16.43 -31.77
N ARG A 447 22.96 -16.51 -33.02
CA ARG A 447 22.50 -17.74 -33.63
C ARG A 447 23.61 -18.78 -33.81
N LEU A 448 24.80 -18.35 -34.22
CA LEU A 448 25.95 -19.26 -34.37
C LEU A 448 26.36 -19.86 -33.02
N VAL A 449 26.36 -19.05 -31.97
CA VAL A 449 26.62 -19.54 -30.60
C VAL A 449 25.55 -20.55 -30.18
N SER A 450 24.27 -20.24 -30.43
CA SER A 450 23.16 -21.15 -30.13
C SER A 450 23.33 -22.51 -30.80
N THR A 451 23.48 -22.56 -32.12
CA THR A 451 23.56 -23.82 -32.88
C THR A 451 24.82 -24.63 -32.59
N THR A 452 25.90 -23.97 -32.18
CA THR A 452 27.20 -24.65 -31.96
C THR A 452 27.39 -25.16 -30.53
N LEU A 453 26.94 -24.40 -29.52
CA LEU A 453 27.21 -24.64 -28.10
C LEU A 453 25.98 -25.03 -27.28
N ILE A 454 24.79 -24.55 -27.66
CA ILE A 454 23.62 -24.56 -26.77
C ILE A 454 22.55 -25.57 -27.23
N SER A 455 22.23 -25.56 -28.52
CA SER A 455 21.20 -26.40 -29.13
C SER A 455 21.56 -27.89 -29.05
N THR A 456 20.59 -28.74 -28.73
CA THR A 456 20.77 -30.19 -28.71
C THR A 456 19.53 -30.96 -29.15
N HIS A 457 19.76 -32.06 -29.87
CA HIS A 457 18.75 -33.08 -30.15
C HIS A 457 18.73 -34.21 -29.11
N HIS A 458 19.78 -34.32 -28.29
CA HIS A 458 19.87 -35.35 -27.26
C HIS A 458 19.22 -34.85 -25.97
N ILE A 459 18.28 -35.64 -25.46
CA ILE A 459 17.50 -35.31 -24.27
C ILE A 459 17.78 -36.35 -23.20
N THR A 460 18.41 -35.90 -22.13
CA THR A 460 18.56 -36.68 -20.90
C THR A 460 17.58 -36.13 -19.87
N SER A 461 16.76 -36.99 -19.29
CA SER A 461 15.86 -36.62 -18.20
C SER A 461 16.61 -36.58 -16.87
N ASP A 462 16.23 -35.66 -16.00
CA ASP A 462 16.71 -35.61 -14.63
C ASP A 462 16.18 -36.81 -13.84
N ASP A 463 16.99 -37.37 -12.97
CA ASP A 463 16.66 -38.55 -12.15
C ASP A 463 16.18 -38.17 -10.74
N GLN A 464 16.15 -36.89 -10.41
CA GLN A 464 15.75 -36.40 -9.08
C GLN A 464 14.54 -35.47 -9.13
N ILE A 465 14.51 -34.52 -10.06
CA ILE A 465 13.49 -33.46 -10.08
C ILE A 465 12.44 -33.68 -11.16
N THR A 466 11.22 -33.28 -10.83
CA THR A 466 10.09 -33.29 -11.77
C THR A 466 10.14 -32.06 -12.67
N HIS A 467 9.38 -32.12 -13.76
CA HIS A 467 9.18 -31.00 -14.67
C HIS A 467 8.49 -29.80 -13.97
N MET A 468 7.82 -30.03 -12.84
CA MET A 468 7.26 -28.97 -12.00
C MET A 468 8.32 -27.99 -11.48
N VAL A 469 9.59 -28.41 -11.32
CA VAL A 469 10.67 -27.47 -10.97
C VAL A 469 10.88 -26.42 -12.06
N MET A 470 10.84 -26.83 -13.33
CA MET A 470 10.91 -25.89 -14.46
C MET A 470 9.67 -25.00 -14.47
N GLN A 471 8.48 -25.60 -14.38
CA GLN A 471 7.23 -24.87 -14.49
C GLN A 471 7.06 -23.81 -13.38
N TRP A 472 7.41 -24.15 -12.14
CA TRP A 472 7.40 -23.19 -11.03
C TRP A 472 8.41 -22.08 -11.24
N GLY A 473 9.61 -22.39 -11.74
CA GLY A 473 10.62 -21.40 -12.08
C GLY A 473 10.11 -20.37 -13.10
N GLN A 474 9.43 -20.82 -14.17
CA GLN A 474 8.80 -19.91 -15.15
C GLN A 474 7.67 -19.09 -14.51
N PHE A 475 6.79 -19.72 -13.73
CA PHE A 475 5.68 -19.04 -13.08
C PHE A 475 6.13 -18.00 -12.06
N LEU A 476 7.27 -18.24 -11.38
CA LEU A 476 7.93 -17.33 -10.46
C LEU A 476 8.66 -16.18 -11.20
N ASP A 477 9.39 -16.46 -12.28
CA ASP A 477 10.01 -15.43 -13.14
C ASP A 477 8.95 -14.40 -13.57
N HIS A 478 7.76 -14.89 -13.91
CA HIS A 478 6.64 -14.06 -14.33
C HIS A 478 5.96 -13.25 -13.22
N ASP A 479 6.34 -13.43 -11.95
CA ASP A 479 6.00 -12.54 -10.83
C ASP A 479 7.02 -11.40 -10.67
N LEU A 480 8.28 -11.67 -11.02
CA LEU A 480 9.42 -10.84 -10.65
C LEU A 480 9.86 -9.88 -11.76
N ASP A 481 9.83 -10.34 -13.00
CA ASP A 481 10.29 -9.52 -14.10
C ASP A 481 9.63 -9.73 -15.45
N HIS A 482 9.55 -8.61 -16.18
CA HIS A 482 9.21 -8.58 -17.59
C HIS A 482 9.85 -7.34 -18.22
N ALA A 483 10.90 -7.57 -19.00
CA ALA A 483 11.58 -6.49 -19.73
C ALA A 483 10.65 -5.92 -20.80
N LEU A 484 10.24 -4.66 -20.62
CA LEU A 484 9.22 -4.02 -21.45
C LEU A 484 9.74 -3.76 -22.88
N PRO A 485 9.22 -4.43 -23.93
CA PRO A 485 9.66 -4.18 -25.30
C PRO A 485 9.33 -2.75 -25.77
N SER A 486 10.03 -2.28 -26.80
CA SER A 486 9.73 -0.99 -27.44
C SER A 486 8.31 -0.94 -28.01
N VAL A 487 7.62 0.19 -27.87
CA VAL A 487 6.22 0.38 -28.33
C VAL A 487 6.11 0.59 -29.84
N SER A 488 7.24 0.77 -30.52
CA SER A 488 7.33 1.23 -31.91
C SER A 488 8.11 0.22 -32.77
N SER A 489 7.83 -1.07 -32.55
CA SER A 489 8.49 -2.23 -33.19
C SER A 489 8.33 -2.34 -34.71
N GLU A 490 7.45 -1.54 -35.33
CA GLU A 490 7.08 -1.71 -36.75
C GLU A 490 7.54 -0.60 -37.70
N SER A 491 8.10 0.51 -37.20
CA SER A 491 8.75 1.54 -38.03
C SER A 491 9.15 2.78 -37.21
N TRP A 492 10.45 3.08 -37.15
CA TRP A 492 10.92 4.44 -36.80
C TRP A 492 11.08 5.30 -38.04
N ASP A 493 11.44 4.69 -39.17
CA ASP A 493 11.80 5.36 -40.45
C ASP A 493 11.15 4.71 -41.68
N GLY A 494 10.07 3.96 -41.49
CA GLY A 494 9.61 2.95 -42.45
C GLY A 494 10.40 1.63 -42.36
N ILE A 495 11.45 1.58 -41.52
CA ILE A 495 12.22 0.36 -41.21
C ILE A 495 11.39 -0.54 -40.30
N ASP A 496 10.79 -1.56 -40.91
CA ASP A 496 10.11 -2.64 -40.21
C ASP A 496 11.14 -3.64 -39.68
N CYS A 497 11.27 -3.80 -38.35
CA CYS A 497 12.23 -4.72 -37.74
C CYS A 497 12.02 -6.18 -38.18
N LYS A 498 10.84 -6.52 -38.72
CA LYS A 498 10.54 -7.84 -39.28
C LYS A 498 11.12 -8.02 -40.68
N LYS A 499 11.42 -6.95 -41.40
CA LYS A 499 11.90 -6.97 -42.79
C LYS A 499 13.36 -6.55 -42.90
N SER A 500 13.80 -5.63 -42.04
CA SER A 500 15.17 -5.14 -42.04
C SER A 500 16.11 -6.08 -41.28
N CYS A 501 17.32 -6.23 -41.81
CA CYS A 501 18.45 -6.86 -41.13
C CYS A 501 19.54 -5.86 -40.74
N ASP A 502 19.22 -4.57 -40.81
CA ASP A 502 20.12 -3.49 -40.47
C ASP A 502 19.87 -3.03 -39.03
N ASN A 503 20.95 -2.75 -38.31
CA ASN A 503 20.88 -2.23 -36.96
C ASN A 503 20.41 -0.77 -37.01
N ALA A 504 19.19 -0.53 -36.55
CA ALA A 504 18.56 0.79 -36.51
C ALA A 504 17.56 0.79 -35.36
N ALA A 505 17.82 1.57 -34.30
CA ALA A 505 16.99 1.52 -33.09
C ALA A 505 15.52 1.70 -33.44
N PRO A 506 14.63 0.81 -32.95
CA PRO A 506 14.77 -0.19 -31.90
C PRO A 506 15.06 -1.59 -32.48
N CYS A 507 15.29 -1.73 -33.78
CA CYS A 507 15.67 -2.98 -34.41
C CYS A 507 17.13 -3.32 -34.08
N PHE A 508 17.35 -4.51 -33.53
CA PHE A 508 18.68 -5.07 -33.30
C PHE A 508 18.71 -6.57 -33.70
N PRO A 509 18.47 -6.87 -34.99
CA PRO A 509 18.22 -8.21 -35.49
C PRO A 509 19.38 -9.18 -35.22
N MET A 510 19.06 -10.45 -35.05
CA MET A 510 20.05 -11.51 -34.82
C MET A 510 20.54 -12.04 -36.16
N GLU A 511 21.84 -11.95 -36.41
CA GLU A 511 22.43 -12.43 -37.67
C GLU A 511 22.31 -13.95 -37.81
N VAL A 512 21.99 -14.38 -39.03
CA VAL A 512 21.90 -15.79 -39.42
C VAL A 512 23.20 -16.16 -40.16
N PRO A 513 23.92 -17.21 -39.72
CA PRO A 513 25.09 -17.72 -40.43
C PRO A 513 24.75 -18.15 -41.87
N PRO A 514 25.66 -17.98 -42.85
CA PRO A 514 25.40 -18.34 -44.26
C PRO A 514 25.06 -19.83 -44.48
N ASP A 515 25.55 -20.69 -43.60
CA ASP A 515 25.41 -22.14 -43.58
C ASP A 515 24.32 -22.63 -42.60
N ASP A 516 23.46 -21.73 -42.10
CA ASP A 516 22.35 -22.12 -41.22
C ASP A 516 21.41 -23.11 -41.94
N PRO A 517 21.22 -24.33 -41.40
CA PRO A 517 20.48 -25.38 -42.09
C PRO A 517 18.97 -25.11 -42.14
N ARG A 518 18.46 -24.20 -41.31
CA ARG A 518 17.03 -23.88 -41.19
C ARG A 518 16.69 -22.60 -41.95
N ILE A 519 17.57 -21.61 -41.96
CA ILE A 519 17.30 -20.28 -42.49
C ILE A 519 18.24 -19.97 -43.67
N SER A 520 17.89 -20.43 -44.87
CA SER A 520 18.66 -20.17 -46.10
C SER A 520 18.25 -18.88 -46.82
N ASN A 521 17.00 -18.43 -46.65
CA ASN A 521 16.40 -17.38 -47.47
C ASN A 521 16.37 -16.00 -46.79
N ARG A 522 16.98 -15.86 -45.60
CA ARG A 522 17.02 -14.61 -44.84
C ARG A 522 18.36 -14.44 -44.13
N ARG A 523 18.83 -13.19 -44.04
CA ARG A 523 20.11 -12.83 -43.39
C ARG A 523 20.01 -12.68 -41.87
N CYS A 524 18.82 -12.62 -41.32
CA CYS A 524 18.61 -12.36 -39.90
C CYS A 524 17.25 -12.88 -39.39
N ILE A 525 17.17 -13.05 -38.07
CA ILE A 525 15.96 -13.22 -37.27
C ILE A 525 15.62 -11.87 -36.63
N ASP A 526 14.35 -11.48 -36.61
CA ASP A 526 13.92 -10.20 -36.05
C ASP A 526 14.12 -10.13 -34.52
N PHE A 527 14.51 -8.95 -34.04
CA PHE A 527 14.70 -8.68 -32.62
C PHE A 527 14.51 -7.18 -32.36
N VAL A 528 13.74 -6.88 -31.32
CA VAL A 528 13.40 -5.51 -30.90
C VAL A 528 13.99 -5.25 -29.53
N ARG A 529 14.68 -4.12 -29.39
CA ARG A 529 15.29 -3.64 -28.14
C ARG A 529 14.25 -3.35 -27.06
N THR A 530 14.66 -3.48 -25.82
CA THR A 530 13.84 -3.15 -24.64
C THR A 530 13.73 -1.63 -24.50
N SER A 531 12.56 -1.16 -24.07
CA SER A 531 12.28 0.25 -23.77
C SER A 531 13.23 0.80 -22.70
N ALA A 532 13.66 2.04 -22.88
CA ALA A 532 14.55 2.72 -21.93
C ALA A 532 13.79 3.41 -20.80
N VAL A 533 14.47 3.55 -19.67
CA VAL A 533 14.08 4.49 -18.61
C VAL A 533 14.37 5.93 -19.09
N CYS A 534 13.44 6.84 -18.84
CA CYS A 534 13.62 8.27 -19.09
C CYS A 534 14.88 8.84 -18.41
N GLY A 535 15.62 9.69 -19.10
CA GLY A 535 16.86 10.28 -18.59
C GLY A 535 18.03 9.30 -18.52
N SER A 536 17.96 8.16 -19.22
CA SER A 536 19.06 7.20 -19.38
C SER A 536 19.47 7.06 -20.85
N GLY A 537 20.66 6.52 -21.10
CA GLY A 537 21.17 6.33 -22.45
C GLY A 537 21.32 7.66 -23.18
N ALA A 538 21.11 7.69 -24.49
CA ALA A 538 21.36 8.86 -25.37
C ALA A 538 20.76 10.19 -24.84
N THR A 539 19.71 10.08 -24.02
CA THR A 539 18.99 11.23 -23.48
C THR A 539 19.65 11.81 -22.22
N SER A 540 20.40 11.04 -21.44
CA SER A 540 20.79 11.45 -20.07
C SER A 540 21.64 12.71 -20.00
N ILE A 541 22.48 12.95 -21.01
CA ILE A 541 23.41 14.08 -21.04
C ILE A 541 22.65 15.42 -20.95
N LEU A 542 21.42 15.42 -21.42
CA LEU A 542 20.51 16.56 -21.40
C LEU A 542 19.96 16.86 -19.98
N TRP A 543 20.10 15.93 -19.04
CA TRP A 543 19.81 16.11 -17.61
C TRP A 543 21.06 16.43 -16.76
N GLY A 544 22.16 16.85 -17.40
CA GLY A 544 23.37 17.27 -16.70
C GLY A 544 24.18 16.12 -16.10
N GLY A 545 23.97 14.89 -16.57
CA GLY A 545 24.69 13.71 -16.09
C GLY A 545 24.85 12.61 -17.15
N LEU A 546 25.95 11.86 -17.07
CA LEU A 546 26.22 10.71 -17.94
C LEU A 546 25.67 9.42 -17.28
N MET A 547 24.45 9.03 -17.64
CA MET A 547 23.78 7.81 -17.17
C MET A 547 23.57 6.85 -18.37
N PRO A 548 24.22 5.68 -18.39
CA PRO A 548 24.02 4.68 -19.43
C PRO A 548 22.54 4.21 -19.55
N ARG A 549 22.17 3.61 -20.68
CA ARG A 549 20.80 3.15 -20.94
C ARG A 549 20.36 2.10 -19.93
N GLU A 550 19.23 2.36 -19.29
CA GLU A 550 18.58 1.43 -18.37
C GLU A 550 17.26 0.92 -18.93
N GLN A 551 16.91 -0.33 -18.61
CA GLN A 551 15.71 -1.00 -19.11
C GLN A 551 14.61 -1.03 -18.05
N LEU A 552 13.36 -0.92 -18.50
CA LEU A 552 12.17 -0.98 -17.63
C LEU A 552 11.80 -2.45 -17.33
N ASN A 553 11.60 -2.75 -16.04
CA ASN A 553 10.85 -3.89 -15.58
C ASN A 553 9.37 -3.51 -15.51
N GLN A 554 8.50 -4.21 -16.22
CA GLN A 554 7.05 -3.96 -16.21
C GLN A 554 6.38 -4.46 -14.92
N LEU A 555 6.95 -5.44 -14.22
CA LEU A 555 6.34 -6.07 -13.04
C LEU A 555 6.86 -5.49 -11.72
N THR A 556 6.19 -5.83 -10.61
CA THR A 556 6.72 -5.65 -9.26
C THR A 556 7.96 -6.53 -9.09
N SER A 557 8.88 -6.17 -8.19
CA SER A 557 10.08 -6.99 -7.91
C SER A 557 9.91 -7.90 -6.69
N TYR A 558 8.72 -7.94 -6.11
CA TYR A 558 8.42 -8.72 -4.92
C TYR A 558 7.82 -10.06 -5.34
N LEU A 559 8.02 -11.11 -4.55
CA LEU A 559 7.23 -12.33 -4.68
C LEU A 559 5.85 -12.05 -4.06
N ASP A 560 4.96 -11.42 -4.81
CA ASP A 560 3.66 -10.94 -4.33
C ASP A 560 2.47 -11.39 -5.17
N ALA A 561 2.67 -12.42 -5.99
CA ALA A 561 1.67 -13.02 -6.85
C ALA A 561 1.13 -12.05 -7.92
N SER A 562 1.94 -11.09 -8.38
CA SER A 562 1.58 -10.11 -9.42
C SER A 562 1.20 -10.78 -10.75
N GLN A 563 1.71 -11.98 -11.03
CA GLN A 563 1.30 -12.81 -12.16
C GLN A 563 -0.14 -13.34 -12.06
N VAL A 564 -0.73 -13.31 -10.85
CA VAL A 564 -2.15 -13.59 -10.59
C VAL A 564 -2.96 -12.30 -10.50
N TYR A 565 -2.46 -11.30 -9.76
CA TYR A 565 -3.21 -10.10 -9.37
C TYR A 565 -3.02 -8.88 -10.26
N GLY A 566 -2.02 -8.88 -11.14
CA GLY A 566 -1.59 -7.72 -11.90
C GLY A 566 -0.54 -6.88 -11.16
N TYR A 567 0.05 -5.94 -11.90
CA TYR A 567 1.13 -5.04 -11.45
C TYR A 567 0.72 -3.56 -11.56
N ASP A 568 -0.56 -3.29 -11.84
CA ASP A 568 -1.16 -1.97 -11.86
C ASP A 568 -2.65 -2.03 -11.46
N ASP A 569 -3.19 -0.92 -10.95
CA ASP A 569 -4.54 -0.87 -10.38
C ASP A 569 -5.66 -1.09 -11.41
N GLU A 570 -5.43 -0.82 -12.70
CA GLU A 570 -6.45 -0.99 -13.75
C GLU A 570 -6.56 -2.46 -14.12
N LEU A 571 -5.44 -3.15 -14.39
CA LEU A 571 -5.42 -4.58 -14.63
C LEU A 571 -5.93 -5.37 -13.41
N ALA A 572 -5.51 -5.00 -12.19
CA ALA A 572 -5.98 -5.67 -10.98
C ALA A 572 -7.48 -5.49 -10.77
N ARG A 573 -8.03 -4.30 -11.08
CA ARG A 573 -9.48 -4.08 -11.06
C ARG A 573 -10.17 -4.93 -12.13
N ASP A 574 -9.65 -4.95 -13.35
CA ASP A 574 -10.21 -5.75 -14.43
C ASP A 574 -10.18 -7.25 -14.12
N LEU A 575 -9.25 -7.75 -13.31
CA LEU A 575 -9.22 -9.18 -12.94
C LEU A 575 -10.22 -9.55 -11.84
N ARG A 576 -10.83 -8.58 -11.14
CA ARG A 576 -11.72 -8.80 -9.99
C ARG A 576 -13.19 -8.92 -10.37
N ASP A 577 -13.91 -9.76 -9.64
CA ASP A 577 -15.36 -9.83 -9.71
C ASP A 577 -15.98 -8.78 -8.78
N PHE A 578 -16.64 -7.79 -9.38
CA PHE A 578 -17.39 -6.74 -8.68
C PHE A 578 -18.90 -6.95 -8.76
N THR A 579 -19.38 -8.09 -9.28
CA THR A 579 -20.82 -8.39 -9.34
C THR A 579 -21.43 -8.59 -7.96
N ARG A 580 -20.61 -9.02 -6.98
CA ARG A 580 -21.00 -9.17 -5.57
C ARG A 580 -19.87 -8.73 -4.63
N ASP A 581 -20.20 -8.46 -3.38
CA ASP A 581 -19.24 -8.05 -2.34
C ASP A 581 -18.56 -9.26 -1.67
N HIS A 582 -17.95 -10.12 -2.49
CA HIS A 582 -17.36 -11.42 -2.08
C HIS A 582 -15.83 -11.51 -2.24
N GLY A 583 -15.20 -10.49 -2.85
CA GLY A 583 -13.74 -10.40 -2.97
C GLY A 583 -13.08 -11.44 -3.88
N LEU A 584 -13.80 -11.92 -4.91
CA LEU A 584 -13.28 -12.93 -5.85
C LEU A 584 -12.53 -12.29 -7.03
N LEU A 585 -11.67 -13.09 -7.67
CA LEU A 585 -11.22 -12.87 -9.04
C LEU A 585 -12.27 -13.41 -10.03
N ARG A 586 -12.37 -12.79 -11.21
CA ARG A 586 -13.31 -13.21 -12.26
C ARG A 586 -13.00 -14.62 -12.71
N GLU A 587 -14.05 -15.44 -12.75
CA GLU A 587 -14.00 -16.80 -13.28
C GLU A 587 -14.46 -16.81 -14.75
N GLY A 588 -13.78 -17.61 -15.57
CA GLY A 588 -14.18 -17.87 -16.94
C GLY A 588 -15.15 -19.04 -17.07
N SER A 589 -15.25 -19.57 -18.28
CA SER A 589 -16.07 -20.74 -18.55
C SER A 589 -15.61 -21.95 -17.75
N ALA A 590 -16.57 -22.70 -17.19
CA ALA A 590 -16.35 -24.01 -16.60
C ALA A 590 -16.82 -25.09 -17.60
N LEU A 591 -15.99 -26.11 -17.82
CA LEU A 591 -16.40 -27.28 -18.59
C LEU A 591 -17.28 -28.18 -17.71
N PRO A 592 -18.22 -28.97 -18.29
CA PRO A 592 -18.96 -29.96 -17.53
C PRO A 592 -18.02 -30.86 -16.73
N GLY A 593 -18.24 -30.96 -15.41
CA GLY A 593 -17.41 -31.75 -14.50
C GLY A 593 -16.03 -31.16 -14.16
N HIS A 594 -15.73 -29.92 -14.54
CA HIS A 594 -14.47 -29.24 -14.22
C HIS A 594 -14.71 -27.94 -13.45
N LYS A 595 -13.71 -27.48 -12.70
CA LYS A 595 -13.72 -26.18 -12.02
C LYS A 595 -13.54 -25.04 -13.04
N PRO A 596 -13.89 -23.79 -12.69
CA PRO A 596 -13.75 -22.66 -13.61
C PRO A 596 -12.32 -22.45 -14.11
N LEU A 597 -12.18 -21.99 -15.35
CA LEU A 597 -10.91 -21.53 -15.93
C LEU A 597 -10.72 -20.02 -15.69
N LEU A 598 -9.59 -19.49 -16.14
CA LEU A 598 -9.40 -18.04 -16.26
C LEU A 598 -10.45 -17.41 -17.18
N PRO A 599 -10.75 -16.10 -17.03
CA PRO A 599 -11.64 -15.40 -17.94
C PRO A 599 -10.97 -15.18 -19.31
N TYR A 600 -11.76 -15.15 -20.39
CA TYR A 600 -11.24 -14.80 -21.70
C TYR A 600 -10.86 -13.32 -21.76
N MET A 601 -9.81 -13.02 -22.49
CA MET A 601 -9.42 -11.64 -22.76
C MET A 601 -10.45 -10.98 -23.68
N SER A 602 -10.86 -9.75 -23.36
CA SER A 602 -11.82 -8.98 -24.15
C SER A 602 -11.17 -8.45 -25.43
N GLY A 603 -11.61 -8.96 -26.60
CA GLY A 603 -11.09 -8.52 -27.90
C GLY A 603 -10.75 -9.70 -28.81
N GLN A 604 -10.54 -9.41 -30.10
CA GLN A 604 -10.16 -10.44 -31.06
C GLN A 604 -8.65 -10.66 -31.08
N PHE A 605 -8.13 -11.45 -30.14
CA PHE A 605 -6.71 -11.77 -30.10
C PHE A 605 -6.38 -12.91 -31.05
N VAL A 606 -5.54 -12.60 -32.05
CA VAL A 606 -5.15 -13.53 -33.12
C VAL A 606 -4.13 -14.57 -32.67
N ASP A 607 -3.43 -14.30 -31.57
CA ASP A 607 -2.29 -15.10 -31.11
C ASP A 607 -2.67 -16.48 -30.60
N CYS A 608 -3.86 -16.62 -30.01
CA CYS A 608 -4.41 -17.90 -29.57
C CYS A 608 -5.43 -18.50 -30.57
N ARG A 609 -5.78 -17.73 -31.63
CA ARG A 609 -6.72 -18.12 -32.69
C ARG A 609 -6.04 -18.09 -34.06
N ARG A 610 -4.78 -18.55 -34.09
CA ARG A 610 -3.90 -18.45 -35.27
C ARG A 610 -4.43 -19.22 -36.47
N ASN A 611 -5.02 -20.38 -36.19
CA ASN A 611 -5.73 -21.18 -37.17
C ASN A 611 -7.21 -21.28 -36.75
N PRO A 612 -8.10 -20.47 -37.36
CA PRO A 612 -9.53 -20.54 -37.08
C PRO A 612 -10.16 -21.90 -37.40
N LEU A 613 -9.46 -22.76 -38.17
CA LEU A 613 -9.88 -24.13 -38.43
C LEU A 613 -9.49 -25.09 -37.29
N GLU A 614 -8.53 -24.73 -36.45
CA GLU A 614 -8.14 -25.54 -35.26
C GLU A 614 -9.07 -25.27 -34.09
N SER A 615 -9.32 -23.99 -33.75
CA SER A 615 -10.25 -23.64 -32.68
C SER A 615 -10.65 -22.16 -32.72
N SER A 616 -11.80 -21.85 -32.09
CA SER A 616 -12.31 -20.47 -31.89
C SER A 616 -12.00 -19.89 -30.51
N ILE A 617 -11.30 -20.63 -29.65
CA ILE A 617 -11.02 -20.27 -28.26
C ILE A 617 -10.05 -19.08 -28.18
N ASN A 618 -10.44 -18.05 -27.43
CA ASN A 618 -9.63 -16.85 -27.20
C ASN A 618 -8.49 -17.11 -26.21
N CYS A 619 -7.50 -16.20 -26.18
CA CYS A 619 -6.54 -16.15 -25.07
C CYS A 619 -7.26 -15.87 -23.74
N PHE A 620 -6.73 -16.42 -22.66
CA PHE A 620 -7.13 -16.09 -21.30
C PHE A 620 -6.46 -14.81 -20.80
N VAL A 621 -7.05 -14.13 -19.81
CA VAL A 621 -6.42 -12.99 -19.12
C VAL A 621 -6.05 -13.38 -17.69
N ALA A 622 -4.87 -12.92 -17.25
CA ALA A 622 -4.32 -13.11 -15.90
C ALA A 622 -3.52 -11.86 -15.51
N GLY A 623 -2.91 -11.86 -14.33
CA GLY A 623 -2.04 -10.78 -13.86
C GLY A 623 -0.81 -10.52 -14.73
N ASP A 624 -0.29 -11.56 -15.39
CA ASP A 624 0.80 -11.46 -16.36
C ASP A 624 0.34 -11.79 -17.79
N ILE A 625 0.82 -11.00 -18.76
CA ILE A 625 0.38 -11.09 -20.16
C ILE A 625 0.89 -12.36 -20.88
N ARG A 626 1.92 -13.03 -20.31
CA ARG A 626 2.53 -14.24 -20.86
C ARG A 626 1.85 -15.51 -20.35
N ALA A 627 0.75 -15.41 -19.60
CA ALA A 627 0.03 -16.59 -19.08
C ALA A 627 -0.37 -17.62 -20.16
N ASN A 628 -0.57 -17.19 -21.41
CA ASN A 628 -0.89 -18.08 -22.54
C ASN A 628 0.34 -18.54 -23.33
N GLU A 629 1.56 -18.20 -22.89
CA GLU A 629 2.79 -18.51 -23.64
C GLU A 629 2.88 -19.99 -23.97
N GLN A 630 2.63 -20.86 -22.98
CA GLN A 630 2.45 -22.30 -23.15
C GLN A 630 1.40 -22.86 -22.17
N VAL A 631 0.78 -23.99 -22.51
CA VAL A 631 -0.42 -24.50 -21.81
C VAL A 631 -0.20 -24.99 -20.37
N GLY A 632 0.99 -25.47 -20.02
CA GLY A 632 1.39 -25.79 -18.65
C GLY A 632 1.48 -24.55 -17.74
N LEU A 633 1.98 -23.42 -18.28
CA LEU A 633 1.98 -22.13 -17.58
C LEU A 633 0.54 -21.65 -17.37
N LEU A 634 -0.30 -21.74 -18.41
CA LEU A 634 -1.72 -21.41 -18.33
C LEU A 634 -2.46 -22.24 -17.26
N ALA A 635 -2.13 -23.53 -17.16
CA ALA A 635 -2.65 -24.41 -16.12
C ALA A 635 -2.25 -23.92 -14.71
N MET A 636 -1.00 -23.49 -14.50
CA MET A 636 -0.56 -22.91 -13.23
C MET A 636 -1.31 -21.61 -12.88
N HIS A 637 -1.46 -20.67 -13.82
CA HIS A 637 -2.26 -19.46 -13.56
C HIS A 637 -3.71 -19.80 -13.18
N THR A 638 -4.29 -20.83 -13.80
CA THR A 638 -5.64 -21.28 -13.47
C THR A 638 -5.74 -21.87 -12.06
N ILE A 639 -4.76 -22.68 -11.64
CA ILE A 639 -4.69 -23.23 -10.28
C ILE A 639 -4.62 -22.10 -9.24
N TRP A 640 -3.80 -21.08 -9.47
CA TRP A 640 -3.63 -19.99 -8.50
C TRP A 640 -4.78 -18.98 -8.48
N LEU A 641 -5.51 -18.80 -9.59
CA LEU A 641 -6.81 -18.13 -9.59
C LEU A 641 -7.80 -18.88 -8.67
N ARG A 642 -7.88 -20.21 -8.83
CA ARG A 642 -8.78 -21.05 -8.05
C ARG A 642 -8.43 -20.99 -6.56
N GLU A 643 -7.14 -20.95 -6.22
CA GLU A 643 -6.71 -20.86 -4.82
C GLU A 643 -7.15 -19.55 -4.16
N HIS A 644 -7.00 -18.42 -4.86
CA HIS A 644 -7.53 -17.14 -4.37
C HIS A 644 -9.03 -17.23 -4.08
N ASN A 645 -9.81 -17.72 -5.04
CA ASN A 645 -11.26 -17.81 -4.89
C ASN A 645 -11.68 -18.83 -3.82
N ARG A 646 -10.92 -19.90 -3.61
CA ARG A 646 -11.14 -20.87 -2.53
C ARG A 646 -10.94 -20.21 -1.17
N ILE A 647 -9.83 -19.50 -0.97
CA ILE A 647 -9.53 -18.77 0.27
C ILE A 647 -10.57 -17.69 0.52
N ALA A 648 -10.89 -16.85 -0.48
CA ALA A 648 -11.86 -15.77 -0.33
C ALA A 648 -13.26 -16.28 0.05
N ARG A 649 -13.72 -17.40 -0.53
CA ARG A 649 -14.98 -18.06 -0.13
C ARG A 649 -14.94 -18.54 1.31
N ALA A 650 -13.87 -19.23 1.72
CA ALA A 650 -13.71 -19.72 3.09
C ALA A 650 -13.67 -18.58 4.11
N LEU A 651 -12.92 -17.50 3.81
CA LEU A 651 -12.85 -16.30 4.66
C LEU A 651 -14.21 -15.61 4.77
N ARG A 652 -15.02 -15.58 3.71
CA ARG A 652 -16.38 -15.01 3.75
C ARG A 652 -17.30 -15.81 4.67
N GLU A 653 -17.20 -17.14 4.64
CA GLU A 653 -18.01 -18.00 5.51
C GLU A 653 -17.66 -17.82 6.99
N MET A 654 -16.37 -17.72 7.31
CA MET A 654 -15.90 -17.51 8.69
C MET A 654 -16.07 -16.07 9.17
N ASN A 655 -15.98 -15.09 8.26
CA ASN A 655 -16.07 -13.67 8.55
C ASN A 655 -17.17 -12.98 7.71
N PRO A 656 -18.47 -13.23 7.97
CA PRO A 656 -19.56 -12.66 7.18
C PRO A 656 -19.61 -11.13 7.17
N HIS A 657 -18.98 -10.50 8.18
CA HIS A 657 -18.90 -9.05 8.34
C HIS A 657 -17.82 -8.39 7.47
N TRP A 658 -16.91 -9.15 6.86
CA TRP A 658 -15.89 -8.59 5.96
C TRP A 658 -16.50 -8.25 4.60
N ASN A 659 -16.21 -7.05 4.11
CA ASN A 659 -16.55 -6.65 2.75
C ASN A 659 -15.63 -7.30 1.71
N GLY A 660 -15.99 -7.20 0.44
CA GLY A 660 -15.28 -7.78 -0.68
C GLY A 660 -13.85 -7.26 -0.85
N GLU A 661 -13.58 -6.00 -0.48
CA GLU A 661 -12.20 -5.47 -0.51
C GLU A 661 -11.32 -6.15 0.54
N LYS A 662 -11.78 -6.31 1.79
CA LYS A 662 -11.02 -7.01 2.83
C LYS A 662 -10.81 -8.47 2.47
N LEU A 663 -11.83 -9.15 1.92
CA LEU A 663 -11.74 -10.53 1.46
C LEU A 663 -10.69 -10.70 0.36
N TYR A 664 -10.74 -9.83 -0.66
CA TYR A 664 -9.76 -9.82 -1.75
C TYR A 664 -8.33 -9.61 -1.22
N GLN A 665 -8.12 -8.61 -0.35
CA GLN A 665 -6.79 -8.29 0.16
C GLN A 665 -6.23 -9.38 1.08
N GLU A 666 -7.03 -9.99 1.95
CA GLU A 666 -6.58 -11.10 2.80
C GLU A 666 -6.28 -12.35 1.98
N ALA A 667 -7.14 -12.72 1.02
CA ALA A 667 -6.87 -13.83 0.12
C ALA A 667 -5.60 -13.60 -0.72
N ARG A 668 -5.44 -12.38 -1.29
CA ARG A 668 -4.21 -11.97 -1.99
C ARG A 668 -2.97 -12.09 -1.13
N ARG A 669 -3.06 -11.66 0.13
CA ARG A 669 -1.97 -11.70 1.09
C ARG A 669 -1.57 -13.13 1.47
N ILE A 670 -2.55 -14.02 1.69
CA ILE A 670 -2.31 -15.44 1.97
C ILE A 670 -1.66 -16.11 0.76
N VAL A 671 -2.21 -15.94 -0.45
CA VAL A 671 -1.63 -16.51 -1.69
C VAL A 671 -0.18 -16.04 -1.91
N GLY A 672 0.11 -14.76 -1.70
CA GLY A 672 1.49 -14.26 -1.78
C GLY A 672 2.42 -14.95 -0.77
N ALA A 673 1.94 -15.18 0.46
CA ALA A 673 2.70 -15.88 1.49
C ALA A 673 2.92 -17.36 1.18
N GLU A 674 1.92 -18.04 0.64
CA GLU A 674 2.01 -19.43 0.15
C GLU A 674 3.09 -19.55 -0.93
N MET A 675 3.08 -18.64 -1.92
CA MET A 675 4.10 -18.61 -2.98
C MET A 675 5.50 -18.32 -2.44
N GLN A 676 5.64 -17.39 -1.50
CA GLN A 676 6.92 -17.10 -0.84
C GLN A 676 7.45 -18.34 -0.10
N HIS A 677 6.59 -19.00 0.68
CA HIS A 677 6.94 -20.20 1.43
C HIS A 677 7.35 -21.35 0.50
N ILE A 678 6.53 -21.69 -0.49
CA ILE A 678 6.83 -22.74 -1.49
C ILE A 678 8.15 -22.42 -2.21
N THR A 679 8.36 -21.17 -2.62
CA THR A 679 9.57 -20.79 -3.36
C THR A 679 10.84 -20.98 -2.54
N TYR A 680 10.87 -20.48 -1.30
CA TYR A 680 12.10 -20.46 -0.50
C TYR A 680 12.35 -21.77 0.24
N GLN A 681 11.29 -22.47 0.66
CA GLN A 681 11.42 -23.69 1.47
C GLN A 681 11.40 -24.97 0.62
N HIS A 682 10.70 -24.97 -0.52
CA HIS A 682 10.55 -26.18 -1.34
C HIS A 682 11.34 -26.09 -2.65
N TRP A 683 11.15 -25.03 -3.43
CA TRP A 683 11.70 -24.93 -4.78
C TRP A 683 13.19 -24.54 -4.81
N LEU A 684 13.59 -23.44 -4.16
CA LEU A 684 14.95 -22.90 -4.23
C LEU A 684 16.02 -23.91 -3.75
N PRO A 685 15.78 -24.72 -2.69
CA PRO A 685 16.69 -25.80 -2.31
C PRO A 685 16.87 -26.89 -3.38
N ARG A 686 15.95 -27.05 -4.33
CA ARG A 686 16.13 -27.99 -5.47
C ARG A 686 17.05 -27.42 -6.54
N ILE A 687 17.18 -26.09 -6.59
CA ILE A 687 18.05 -25.40 -7.55
C ILE A 687 19.47 -25.23 -6.98
N ILE A 688 19.59 -24.83 -5.72
CA ILE A 688 20.86 -24.46 -5.08
C ILE A 688 21.39 -25.55 -4.13
N GLY A 689 20.67 -26.66 -3.96
CA GLY A 689 21.07 -27.77 -3.09
C GLY A 689 21.18 -27.37 -1.61
N SER A 690 21.93 -28.15 -0.82
CA SER A 690 22.12 -27.91 0.63
C SER A 690 22.90 -26.63 0.97
N ALA A 691 23.42 -25.92 -0.04
CA ALA A 691 24.10 -24.65 0.18
C ALA A 691 23.14 -23.49 0.51
N THR A 692 21.82 -23.70 0.39
CA THR A 692 20.81 -22.70 0.80
C THR A 692 21.00 -22.28 2.24
N ASP A 693 21.19 -23.22 3.17
CA ASP A 693 21.23 -22.90 4.61
C ASP A 693 22.48 -22.09 4.98
N VAL A 694 23.56 -22.26 4.22
CA VAL A 694 24.83 -21.54 4.41
C VAL A 694 24.80 -20.17 3.74
N SER A 695 24.19 -20.06 2.56
CA SER A 695 24.28 -18.84 1.73
C SER A 695 23.05 -17.93 1.83
N LEU A 696 21.91 -18.48 2.24
CA LEU A 696 20.66 -17.81 2.56
C LEU A 696 20.37 -18.08 4.05
N PRO A 697 21.03 -17.35 4.98
CA PRO A 697 20.86 -17.59 6.41
C PRO A 697 19.40 -17.38 6.82
N PRO A 698 18.96 -17.92 7.98
CA PRO A 698 17.61 -17.72 8.50
C PRO A 698 17.22 -16.24 8.49
N TYR A 699 15.95 -15.95 8.20
CA TYR A 699 15.44 -14.59 8.12
C TYR A 699 15.65 -13.86 9.46
N ARG A 700 16.18 -12.62 9.38
CA ARG A 700 16.49 -11.78 10.56
C ARG A 700 15.60 -10.56 10.70
N GLY A 701 14.56 -10.45 9.87
CA GLY A 701 13.72 -9.26 9.77
C GLY A 701 14.01 -8.42 8.53
N TYR A 702 13.10 -7.50 8.25
CA TYR A 702 13.15 -6.57 7.12
C TYR A 702 14.25 -5.52 7.32
N ASP A 703 15.07 -5.29 6.29
CA ASP A 703 16.07 -4.22 6.25
C ASP A 703 15.64 -3.13 5.24
N PRO A 704 15.26 -1.92 5.71
CA PRO A 704 14.84 -0.83 4.83
C PRO A 704 15.97 -0.22 3.99
N ASN A 705 17.23 -0.65 4.17
CA ASN A 705 18.36 -0.23 3.35
C ASN A 705 18.67 -1.23 2.22
N VAL A 706 17.99 -2.38 2.19
CA VAL A 706 18.11 -3.36 1.11
C VAL A 706 17.14 -2.98 -0.02
N ASP A 707 17.68 -2.82 -1.22
CA ASP A 707 16.90 -2.63 -2.45
C ASP A 707 16.49 -3.99 -3.02
N ALA A 708 15.21 -4.33 -2.87
CA ALA A 708 14.61 -5.57 -3.36
C ALA A 708 14.41 -5.60 -4.89
N SER A 709 14.64 -4.49 -5.60
CA SER A 709 14.42 -4.41 -7.05
C SER A 709 15.16 -5.54 -7.79
N ILE A 710 14.51 -6.14 -8.78
CA ILE A 710 15.15 -7.17 -9.61
C ILE A 710 16.34 -6.57 -10.36
N SER A 711 17.47 -7.26 -10.28
CA SER A 711 18.67 -6.87 -10.99
C SER A 711 18.60 -7.27 -12.46
N ASN A 712 19.21 -6.45 -13.32
CA ASN A 712 19.20 -6.68 -14.76
C ASN A 712 19.84 -8.05 -15.12
N VAL A 713 20.94 -8.42 -14.46
CA VAL A 713 21.62 -9.71 -14.69
C VAL A 713 20.79 -10.90 -14.24
N PHE A 714 19.99 -10.76 -13.18
CA PHE A 714 19.11 -11.83 -12.72
C PHE A 714 18.02 -12.13 -13.75
N ALA A 715 17.24 -11.11 -14.12
CA ALA A 715 16.14 -11.20 -15.08
C ALA A 715 16.60 -11.62 -16.49
N THR A 716 17.76 -11.12 -16.90
CA THR A 716 18.19 -11.23 -18.30
C THR A 716 19.15 -12.40 -18.55
N ALA A 717 19.77 -12.95 -17.49
CA ALA A 717 20.69 -14.06 -17.60
C ALA A 717 20.44 -15.16 -16.55
N ALA A 718 20.60 -14.87 -15.25
CA ALA A 718 20.69 -15.93 -14.24
C ALA A 718 19.42 -16.77 -14.11
N LEU A 719 18.23 -16.16 -14.00
CA LEU A 719 16.97 -16.90 -13.82
C LEU A 719 16.56 -17.68 -15.08
N ARG A 720 17.11 -17.29 -16.24
CA ARG A 720 16.90 -17.98 -17.53
C ARG A 720 17.64 -19.32 -17.64
N PHE A 721 18.35 -19.76 -16.59
CA PHE A 721 18.87 -21.13 -16.53
C PHE A 721 17.74 -22.16 -16.67
N GLY A 722 16.52 -21.81 -16.23
CA GLY A 722 15.32 -22.64 -16.35
C GLY A 722 15.02 -23.12 -17.78
N HIS A 723 15.46 -22.39 -18.81
CA HIS A 723 15.34 -22.85 -20.20
C HIS A 723 16.05 -24.18 -20.49
N SER A 724 17.10 -24.52 -19.73
CA SER A 724 17.81 -25.81 -19.85
C SER A 724 17.07 -27.00 -19.26
N LEU A 725 16.04 -26.74 -18.43
CA LEU A 725 15.22 -27.75 -17.75
C LEU A 725 13.96 -28.12 -18.54
N ILE A 726 13.68 -27.43 -19.65
CA ILE A 726 12.49 -27.63 -20.45
C ILE A 726 12.61 -28.92 -21.28
N GLN A 727 11.63 -29.82 -21.13
CA GLN A 727 11.46 -30.98 -22.01
C GLN A 727 10.90 -30.56 -23.38
N PRO A 728 11.21 -31.30 -24.47
CA PRO A 728 10.69 -30.98 -25.81
C PRO A 728 9.18 -31.29 -25.96
N ARG A 729 8.58 -31.97 -24.97
CA ARG A 729 7.16 -32.31 -24.95
C ARG A 729 6.61 -32.20 -23.53
N LEU A 730 5.34 -31.81 -23.42
CA LEU A 730 4.57 -31.81 -22.20
C LEU A 730 3.80 -33.12 -22.09
N GLU A 731 4.08 -33.89 -21.05
CA GLU A 731 3.35 -35.11 -20.74
C GLU A 731 1.93 -34.76 -20.28
N ARG A 732 0.93 -35.54 -20.67
CA ARG A 732 -0.48 -35.33 -20.31
C ARG A 732 -1.08 -36.61 -19.77
N LEU A 733 -1.34 -36.64 -18.46
CA LEU A 733 -1.62 -37.88 -17.75
C LEU A 733 -3.01 -37.90 -17.09
N ASN A 734 -3.71 -39.01 -17.21
CA ASN A 734 -4.97 -39.26 -16.51
C ASN A 734 -4.75 -39.54 -15.00
N ALA A 735 -5.82 -39.78 -14.26
CA ALA A 735 -5.77 -40.05 -12.82
C ALA A 735 -4.98 -41.32 -12.43
N SER A 736 -4.75 -42.22 -13.38
CA SER A 736 -3.92 -43.43 -13.21
C SER A 736 -2.47 -43.24 -13.67
N PHE A 737 -2.05 -41.98 -13.90
CA PHE A 737 -0.72 -41.62 -14.40
C PHE A 737 -0.34 -42.25 -15.75
N GLN A 738 -1.35 -42.57 -16.57
CA GLN A 738 -1.17 -43.02 -17.95
C GLN A 738 -1.48 -41.87 -18.91
N SER A 739 -0.86 -41.88 -20.09
CA SER A 739 -1.14 -40.86 -21.12
C SER A 739 -2.64 -40.82 -21.47
N ILE A 740 -3.19 -39.61 -21.59
CA ILE A 740 -4.55 -39.41 -22.13
C ILE A 740 -4.60 -39.81 -23.61
N PRO A 741 -5.79 -40.04 -24.21
CA PRO A 741 -5.90 -40.46 -25.61
C PRO A 741 -5.20 -39.54 -26.63
N GLN A 742 -5.13 -38.23 -26.34
CA GLN A 742 -4.43 -37.24 -27.16
C GLN A 742 -2.90 -37.35 -27.07
N GLY A 743 -2.35 -38.15 -26.15
CA GLY A 743 -0.92 -38.39 -25.97
C GLY A 743 -0.13 -37.19 -25.41
N PRO A 744 1.20 -37.29 -25.31
CA PRO A 744 2.07 -36.14 -25.00
C PRO A 744 1.94 -35.03 -26.05
N LEU A 745 2.18 -33.78 -25.66
CA LEU A 745 2.09 -32.60 -26.54
C LEU A 745 3.48 -32.06 -26.83
N ASP A 746 3.89 -32.03 -28.10
CA ASP A 746 5.13 -31.36 -28.52
C ASP A 746 5.11 -29.88 -28.10
N LEU A 747 6.23 -29.37 -27.60
CA LEU A 747 6.30 -28.01 -27.06
C LEU A 747 5.95 -26.94 -28.11
N ARG A 748 6.35 -27.13 -29.37
CA ARG A 748 5.96 -26.24 -30.49
C ARG A 748 4.44 -26.07 -30.64
N ASP A 749 3.66 -27.09 -30.28
CA ASP A 749 2.20 -27.13 -30.41
C ASP A 749 1.49 -26.74 -29.11
N ALA A 750 2.26 -26.58 -28.02
CA ALA A 750 1.81 -26.07 -26.73
C ALA A 750 1.78 -24.54 -26.67
N PHE A 751 2.55 -23.85 -27.53
CA PHE A 751 2.67 -22.40 -27.48
C PHE A 751 1.41 -21.69 -27.96
N PHE A 752 0.83 -20.82 -27.12
CA PHE A 752 -0.38 -20.04 -27.44
C PHE A 752 -1.58 -20.89 -27.89
N ALA A 753 -1.73 -22.09 -27.30
CA ALA A 753 -2.77 -23.04 -27.65
C ALA A 753 -3.79 -23.28 -26.50
N PRO A 754 -4.46 -22.23 -25.95
CA PRO A 754 -5.37 -22.39 -24.81
C PRO A 754 -6.54 -23.33 -25.09
N TRP A 755 -6.91 -23.52 -26.36
CA TRP A 755 -7.92 -24.49 -26.78
C TRP A 755 -7.58 -25.91 -26.34
N ARG A 756 -6.30 -26.28 -26.23
CA ARG A 756 -5.87 -27.60 -25.71
C ARG A 756 -6.32 -27.79 -24.27
N VAL A 757 -6.34 -26.73 -23.45
CA VAL A 757 -6.85 -26.81 -22.06
C VAL A 757 -8.37 -26.93 -22.06
N VAL A 758 -9.06 -26.21 -22.94
CA VAL A 758 -10.53 -26.18 -23.00
C VAL A 758 -11.11 -27.46 -23.59
N GLU A 759 -10.48 -28.02 -24.62
CA GLU A 759 -11.05 -29.10 -25.43
C GLU A 759 -10.39 -30.46 -25.15
N GLU A 760 -9.21 -30.50 -24.52
CA GLU A 760 -8.42 -31.73 -24.33
C GLU A 760 -8.18 -32.09 -22.85
N GLY A 761 -9.20 -31.91 -22.00
CA GLY A 761 -9.25 -32.51 -20.66
C GLY A 761 -8.90 -31.59 -19.48
N GLY A 762 -8.94 -30.27 -19.66
CA GLY A 762 -8.71 -29.31 -18.58
C GLY A 762 -7.25 -29.14 -18.20
N VAL A 763 -7.02 -28.66 -16.97
CA VAL A 763 -5.66 -28.40 -16.47
C VAL A 763 -4.99 -29.64 -15.89
N ASP A 764 -5.80 -30.56 -15.38
CA ASP A 764 -5.37 -31.75 -14.66
C ASP A 764 -4.34 -32.62 -15.40
N PRO A 765 -4.55 -32.98 -16.69
CA PRO A 765 -3.58 -33.81 -17.39
C PRO A 765 -2.19 -33.19 -17.49
N LEU A 766 -2.13 -31.88 -17.73
CA LEU A 766 -0.88 -31.13 -17.79
C LEU A 766 -0.22 -31.05 -16.42
N ILE A 767 -0.99 -30.72 -15.37
CA ILE A 767 -0.49 -30.66 -13.99
C ILE A 767 0.09 -32.01 -13.57
N ARG A 768 -0.63 -33.13 -13.79
CA ARG A 768 -0.13 -34.48 -13.51
C ARG A 768 1.14 -34.79 -14.29
N GLY A 769 1.17 -34.45 -15.58
CA GLY A 769 2.38 -34.61 -16.39
C GLY A 769 3.58 -33.88 -15.79
N MET A 770 3.39 -32.65 -15.32
CA MET A 770 4.48 -31.85 -14.77
C MET A 770 5.01 -32.36 -13.43
N TYR A 771 4.13 -32.81 -12.52
CA TYR A 771 4.59 -33.34 -11.23
C TYR A 771 4.94 -34.82 -11.24
N ALA A 772 4.52 -35.61 -12.23
CA ALA A 772 4.81 -37.05 -12.29
C ALA A 772 5.99 -37.41 -13.21
N THR A 773 6.46 -36.47 -14.04
CA THR A 773 7.53 -36.74 -15.01
C THR A 773 8.73 -35.83 -14.81
N ALA A 774 9.88 -36.26 -15.29
CA ALA A 774 11.16 -35.60 -15.05
C ALA A 774 11.32 -34.29 -15.83
N ALA A 775 12.02 -33.32 -15.22
CA ALA A 775 12.58 -32.21 -15.97
C ALA A 775 13.69 -32.69 -16.92
N LYS A 776 14.09 -31.84 -17.87
CA LYS A 776 15.29 -32.11 -18.66
C LYS A 776 16.52 -31.87 -17.79
N LEU A 777 17.50 -32.77 -17.83
CA LEU A 777 18.81 -32.58 -17.19
C LEU A 777 19.69 -31.66 -18.05
N LYS A 778 20.36 -30.70 -17.42
CA LYS A 778 21.41 -29.91 -18.07
C LYS A 778 22.73 -30.66 -17.99
N LEU A 779 23.32 -30.94 -19.16
CA LEU A 779 24.66 -31.54 -19.27
C LEU A 779 25.56 -30.61 -20.10
N PRO A 780 26.89 -30.74 -20.02
CA PRO A 780 27.83 -29.81 -20.67
C PRO A 780 27.57 -29.56 -22.16
N GLU A 781 27.13 -30.59 -22.90
CA GLU A 781 26.83 -30.54 -24.33
C GLU A 781 25.32 -30.73 -24.64
N GLN A 782 24.45 -30.72 -23.63
CA GLN A 782 23.00 -30.85 -23.78
C GLN A 782 22.30 -29.73 -23.01
N ASN A 783 22.29 -28.52 -23.56
CA ASN A 783 21.73 -27.34 -22.90
C ASN A 783 20.24 -27.15 -23.24
N LEU A 784 19.90 -26.50 -24.36
CA LEU A 784 18.50 -26.28 -24.76
C LEU A 784 18.09 -27.24 -25.89
N ASN A 785 16.88 -27.80 -25.79
CA ASN A 785 16.35 -28.68 -26.81
C ASN A 785 15.95 -27.91 -28.08
N VAL A 786 15.87 -28.60 -29.22
CA VAL A 786 15.57 -27.99 -30.52
C VAL A 786 14.16 -27.38 -30.65
N GLU A 787 13.20 -27.73 -29.79
CA GLU A 787 11.90 -27.06 -29.81
C GLU A 787 12.04 -25.57 -29.40
N LEU A 788 13.07 -25.24 -28.62
CA LEU A 788 13.35 -23.86 -28.18
C LEU A 788 14.33 -23.11 -29.07
N THR A 789 15.28 -23.80 -29.70
CA THR A 789 16.33 -23.16 -30.53
C THR A 789 15.98 -23.14 -32.02
N GLU A 790 15.13 -24.07 -32.49
CA GLU A 790 14.78 -24.20 -33.90
C GLU A 790 13.30 -24.00 -34.20
N GLN A 791 12.40 -24.23 -33.23
CA GLN A 791 10.95 -24.27 -33.45
C GLN A 791 10.17 -23.25 -32.60
N LEU A 792 10.87 -22.38 -31.85
CA LEU A 792 10.22 -21.46 -30.93
C LEU A 792 9.21 -20.60 -31.69
N PHE A 793 7.95 -20.75 -31.30
CA PHE A 793 6.83 -20.01 -31.89
C PHE A 793 6.75 -20.16 -33.42
N ARG A 794 7.10 -21.33 -33.98
CA ARG A 794 7.05 -21.58 -35.43
C ARG A 794 5.69 -21.33 -36.05
N THR A 795 4.62 -21.67 -35.34
CA THR A 795 3.23 -21.40 -35.77
C THR A 795 2.89 -19.92 -35.76
N ALA A 796 3.72 -19.09 -35.13
CA ALA A 796 3.52 -17.68 -34.85
C ALA A 796 4.32 -16.73 -35.77
N HIS A 797 5.47 -17.19 -36.27
CA HIS A 797 6.43 -16.35 -36.97
C HIS A 797 6.72 -16.89 -38.37
N ALA A 798 6.94 -15.98 -39.32
CA ALA A 798 7.41 -16.33 -40.66
C ALA A 798 8.73 -17.12 -40.65
N VAL A 799 9.55 -16.92 -39.61
CA VAL A 799 10.73 -17.72 -39.29
C VAL A 799 10.64 -18.09 -37.82
N ALA A 800 10.69 -19.38 -37.50
CA ALA A 800 10.77 -19.83 -36.12
C ALA A 800 11.93 -19.17 -35.38
N LEU A 801 11.72 -18.77 -34.14
CA LEU A 801 12.72 -18.06 -33.37
C LEU A 801 13.70 -19.03 -32.70
N ASP A 802 14.71 -18.46 -32.06
CA ASP A 802 15.73 -19.19 -31.32
C ASP A 802 15.88 -18.55 -29.94
N LEU A 803 15.41 -19.25 -28.90
CA LEU A 803 15.40 -18.73 -27.52
C LEU A 803 16.81 -18.48 -26.98
N ALA A 804 17.77 -19.33 -27.33
CA ALA A 804 19.16 -19.15 -26.90
C ALA A 804 19.79 -17.92 -27.57
N ALA A 805 19.58 -17.76 -28.88
CA ALA A 805 20.05 -16.58 -29.59
C ALA A 805 19.40 -15.31 -29.03
N MET A 806 18.10 -15.35 -28.72
CA MET A 806 17.39 -14.23 -28.09
C MET A 806 17.94 -13.87 -26.70
N ASN A 807 18.31 -14.86 -25.88
CA ASN A 807 18.93 -14.61 -24.58
C ASN A 807 20.27 -13.88 -24.71
N ILE A 808 21.11 -14.33 -25.64
CA ILE A 808 22.41 -13.71 -25.93
C ILE A 808 22.21 -12.27 -26.43
N GLN A 809 21.35 -12.10 -27.43
CA GLN A 809 21.06 -10.78 -28.02
C GLN A 809 20.45 -9.82 -27.00
N ARG A 810 19.57 -10.31 -26.10
CA ARG A 810 18.98 -9.51 -25.02
C ARG A 810 20.00 -9.11 -23.97
N GLY A 811 20.94 -9.98 -23.60
CA GLY A 811 22.05 -9.63 -22.72
C GLY A 811 22.90 -8.47 -23.28
N ARG A 812 23.17 -8.50 -24.59
CA ARG A 812 23.88 -7.42 -25.32
C ARG A 812 23.05 -6.14 -25.39
N ASP A 813 21.75 -6.24 -25.69
CA ASP A 813 20.80 -5.11 -25.69
C ASP A 813 20.75 -4.39 -24.33
N HIS A 814 20.79 -5.17 -23.25
CA HIS A 814 20.75 -4.68 -21.88
C HIS A 814 22.11 -4.17 -21.36
N GLY A 815 23.16 -4.24 -22.18
CA GLY A 815 24.50 -3.81 -21.78
C GLY A 815 25.05 -4.60 -20.58
N LEU A 816 24.74 -5.90 -20.49
CA LEU A 816 25.31 -6.72 -19.42
C LEU A 816 26.84 -6.83 -19.61
N PRO A 817 27.64 -6.67 -18.53
CA PRO A 817 29.04 -7.04 -18.55
C PRO A 817 29.25 -8.50 -18.97
N GLY A 818 30.44 -8.78 -19.50
CA GLY A 818 30.84 -10.11 -19.93
C GLY A 818 30.95 -11.10 -18.77
N TYR A 819 31.17 -12.36 -19.13
CA TYR A 819 31.25 -13.45 -18.16
C TYR A 819 32.33 -13.24 -17.08
N LEU A 820 33.50 -12.70 -17.44
CA LEU A 820 34.61 -12.55 -16.50
C LEU A 820 34.37 -11.47 -15.45
N GLU A 821 33.68 -10.38 -15.81
CA GLU A 821 33.31 -9.32 -14.89
C GLU A 821 32.40 -9.84 -13.78
N TRP A 822 31.45 -10.72 -14.13
CA TRP A 822 30.56 -11.35 -13.15
C TRP A 822 31.24 -12.44 -12.33
N ARG A 823 32.18 -13.19 -12.90
CA ARG A 823 33.03 -14.10 -12.14
C ARG A 823 33.83 -13.35 -11.07
N ALA A 824 34.41 -12.21 -11.43
CA ALA A 824 35.14 -11.36 -10.49
C ALA A 824 34.22 -10.83 -9.37
N TYR A 825 33.01 -10.38 -9.70
CA TYR A 825 32.00 -9.99 -8.71
C TYR A 825 31.68 -11.12 -7.72
N CYS A 826 31.57 -12.36 -8.21
CA CYS A 826 31.33 -13.55 -7.40
C CYS A 826 32.59 -14.11 -6.71
N ASN A 827 33.70 -13.37 -6.72
CA ASN A 827 34.98 -13.77 -6.12
C ASN A 827 35.48 -15.14 -6.61
N MET A 828 35.28 -15.41 -7.91
CA MET A 828 35.71 -16.65 -8.55
C MET A 828 37.16 -16.53 -9.05
N SER A 829 37.76 -17.66 -9.43
CA SER A 829 39.13 -17.71 -9.95
C SER A 829 39.32 -16.84 -11.19
N HIS A 830 40.49 -16.19 -11.27
CA HIS A 830 40.91 -15.38 -12.41
C HIS A 830 41.13 -16.24 -13.67
N VAL A 831 40.73 -15.72 -14.83
CA VAL A 831 40.71 -16.44 -16.11
C VAL A 831 41.41 -15.61 -17.17
N GLU A 832 42.44 -16.17 -17.79
CA GLU A 832 43.16 -15.56 -18.92
C GLU A 832 43.03 -16.41 -20.18
N THR A 833 43.08 -17.73 -20.02
CA THR A 833 42.90 -18.69 -21.11
C THR A 833 41.68 -19.54 -20.86
N PHE A 834 41.13 -20.15 -21.92
CA PHE A 834 40.01 -21.08 -21.78
C PHE A 834 40.34 -22.26 -20.87
N GLU A 835 41.61 -22.68 -20.72
CA GLU A 835 41.94 -23.79 -19.82
C GLU A 835 41.82 -23.44 -18.34
N HIS A 836 41.87 -22.15 -17.96
CA HIS A 836 41.57 -21.74 -16.59
C HIS A 836 40.11 -22.00 -16.21
N LEU A 837 39.23 -22.21 -17.19
CA LEU A 837 37.83 -22.59 -16.98
C LEU A 837 37.63 -24.09 -16.76
N ALA A 838 38.67 -24.92 -16.79
CA ALA A 838 38.52 -26.38 -16.69
C ALA A 838 37.87 -26.86 -15.38
N GLY A 839 37.96 -26.05 -14.31
CA GLY A 839 37.30 -26.34 -13.03
C GLY A 839 35.79 -26.09 -13.02
N ASP A 840 35.30 -25.18 -13.86
CA ASP A 840 33.88 -24.80 -13.90
C ASP A 840 33.17 -25.27 -15.19
N ILE A 841 33.92 -25.51 -16.26
CA ILE A 841 33.46 -26.07 -17.54
C ILE A 841 34.38 -27.24 -17.86
N SER A 842 34.08 -28.44 -17.38
CA SER A 842 34.99 -29.60 -17.44
C SER A 842 35.17 -30.18 -18.84
N SER A 843 34.18 -30.04 -19.74
CA SER A 843 34.30 -30.53 -21.12
C SER A 843 35.31 -29.73 -21.93
N GLY A 844 36.45 -30.36 -22.26
CA GLY A 844 37.46 -29.78 -23.15
C GLY A 844 36.91 -29.44 -24.54
N ARG A 845 35.90 -30.18 -25.02
CA ARG A 845 35.24 -29.91 -26.30
C ARG A 845 34.42 -28.62 -26.25
N VAL A 846 33.70 -28.37 -25.15
CA VAL A 846 32.97 -27.11 -24.96
C VAL A 846 33.95 -25.93 -24.90
N ARG A 847 35.05 -26.07 -24.15
CA ARG A 847 36.10 -25.03 -24.08
C ARG A 847 36.75 -24.76 -25.44
N GLN A 848 36.98 -25.79 -26.25
CA GLN A 848 37.49 -25.64 -27.61
C GLN A 848 36.52 -24.89 -28.53
N LYS A 849 35.21 -25.23 -28.50
CA LYS A 849 34.18 -24.49 -29.25
C LYS A 849 34.05 -23.03 -28.81
N LEU A 850 34.15 -22.77 -27.51
CA LEU A 850 34.20 -21.41 -26.97
C LEU A 850 35.40 -20.63 -27.53
N ARG A 851 36.58 -21.28 -27.59
CA ARG A 851 37.79 -20.70 -28.19
C ARG A 851 37.59 -20.36 -29.67
N GLU A 852 36.99 -21.25 -30.43
CA GLU A 852 36.72 -21.06 -31.86
C GLU A 852 35.73 -19.90 -32.11
N LEU A 853 34.68 -19.79 -31.30
CA LEU A 853 33.63 -18.79 -31.49
C LEU A 853 33.96 -17.41 -30.92
N TYR A 854 34.53 -17.37 -29.71
CA TYR A 854 34.74 -16.12 -28.97
C TYR A 854 36.17 -15.60 -29.05
N GLY A 855 37.15 -16.47 -29.37
CA GLY A 855 38.57 -16.14 -29.48
C GLY A 855 39.29 -15.88 -28.15
N HIS A 856 38.63 -15.18 -27.22
CA HIS A 856 39.15 -14.85 -25.89
C HIS A 856 38.07 -15.05 -24.80
N PRO A 857 38.39 -15.55 -23.58
CA PRO A 857 37.38 -15.77 -22.53
C PRO A 857 36.64 -14.51 -22.09
N GLY A 858 37.31 -13.35 -22.09
CA GLY A 858 36.67 -12.04 -21.82
C GLY A 858 35.61 -11.65 -22.83
N ASN A 859 35.53 -12.35 -23.96
CA ASN A 859 34.55 -12.09 -25.00
C ASN A 859 33.22 -12.85 -24.77
N ILE A 860 33.13 -13.75 -23.78
CA ILE A 860 31.95 -14.60 -23.53
C ILE A 860 30.80 -13.76 -22.94
N ASP A 861 29.60 -13.88 -23.51
CA ASP A 861 28.38 -13.29 -22.97
C ASP A 861 28.00 -13.96 -21.63
N VAL A 862 27.59 -13.20 -20.60
CA VAL A 862 27.36 -13.75 -19.24
C VAL A 862 26.39 -14.93 -19.20
N TRP A 863 25.31 -14.90 -20.00
CA TRP A 863 24.35 -16.00 -20.07
C TRP A 863 25.00 -17.28 -20.64
N VAL A 864 25.85 -17.15 -21.65
CA VAL A 864 26.56 -18.27 -22.29
C VAL A 864 27.57 -18.87 -21.33
N GLY A 865 28.34 -18.04 -20.63
CA GLY A 865 29.29 -18.53 -19.62
C GLY A 865 28.58 -19.26 -18.49
N GLY A 866 27.58 -18.64 -17.88
CA GLY A 866 26.84 -19.23 -16.75
C GLY A 866 26.03 -20.48 -17.12
N ILE A 867 25.48 -20.57 -18.33
CA ILE A 867 24.76 -21.79 -18.76
C ILE A 867 25.72 -22.94 -19.10
N LEU A 868 26.95 -22.64 -19.55
CA LEU A 868 27.91 -23.69 -19.91
C LEU A 868 28.66 -24.26 -18.70
N GLU A 869 28.71 -23.54 -17.57
CA GLU A 869 29.27 -24.07 -16.32
C GLU A 869 28.56 -25.36 -15.88
N ASP A 870 29.35 -26.32 -15.41
CA ASP A 870 28.87 -27.60 -14.90
C ASP A 870 27.98 -27.39 -13.67
N GLN A 871 26.94 -28.22 -13.55
CA GLN A 871 26.10 -28.19 -12.36
C GLN A 871 26.92 -28.61 -11.14
N LEU A 872 26.84 -27.81 -10.07
CA LEU A 872 27.46 -28.19 -8.80
C LEU A 872 26.73 -29.41 -8.19
N PRO A 873 27.41 -30.23 -7.35
CA PRO A 873 26.79 -31.39 -6.73
C PRO A 873 25.50 -31.04 -5.98
N GLY A 874 24.40 -31.73 -6.33
CA GLY A 874 23.07 -31.51 -5.74
C GLY A 874 22.39 -30.19 -6.14
N MET A 875 22.91 -29.47 -7.13
CA MET A 875 22.37 -28.21 -7.65
C MET A 875 21.96 -28.36 -9.11
N LYS A 876 21.23 -27.37 -9.63
CA LYS A 876 20.82 -27.31 -11.05
C LYS A 876 21.51 -26.22 -11.86
N VAL A 877 22.47 -25.53 -11.23
CA VAL A 877 23.23 -24.42 -11.80
C VAL A 877 24.72 -24.54 -11.48
N GLY A 878 25.55 -23.89 -12.30
CA GLY A 878 26.97 -23.69 -12.03
C GLY A 878 27.25 -22.61 -10.98
N PRO A 879 28.52 -22.43 -10.58
CA PRO A 879 28.91 -21.52 -9.51
C PRO A 879 28.55 -20.06 -9.75
N LEU A 880 28.60 -19.55 -10.99
CA LEU A 880 28.24 -18.16 -11.30
C LEU A 880 26.74 -17.93 -11.08
N PHE A 881 25.89 -18.75 -11.70
CA PHE A 881 24.44 -18.60 -11.54
C PHE A 881 23.99 -18.91 -10.12
N LYS A 882 24.65 -19.81 -9.39
CA LYS A 882 24.44 -19.95 -7.93
C LYS A 882 24.63 -18.63 -7.20
N CYS A 883 25.76 -17.96 -7.42
CA CYS A 883 26.07 -16.67 -6.79
C CYS A 883 25.00 -15.60 -7.11
N LEU A 884 24.65 -15.43 -8.39
CA LEU A 884 23.71 -14.40 -8.84
C LEU A 884 22.26 -14.67 -8.39
N LEU A 885 21.82 -15.92 -8.39
CA LEU A 885 20.48 -16.29 -7.90
C LEU A 885 20.37 -16.03 -6.39
N LEU A 886 21.36 -16.47 -5.61
CA LEU A 886 21.37 -16.25 -4.15
C LEU A 886 21.45 -14.78 -3.78
N GLU A 887 22.22 -13.98 -4.52
CA GLU A 887 22.29 -12.52 -4.36
C GLU A 887 20.89 -11.89 -4.48
N GLN A 888 20.15 -12.25 -5.53
CA GLN A 888 18.82 -11.69 -5.76
C GLN A 888 17.79 -12.20 -4.76
N PHE A 889 17.69 -13.52 -4.53
CA PHE A 889 16.72 -14.09 -3.59
C PHE A 889 16.94 -13.61 -2.16
N ARG A 890 18.19 -13.36 -1.75
CA ARG A 890 18.43 -12.72 -0.46
C ARG A 890 17.83 -11.32 -0.39
N ARG A 891 17.97 -10.50 -1.44
CA ARG A 891 17.42 -9.13 -1.47
C ARG A 891 15.90 -9.09 -1.57
N THR A 892 15.29 -9.97 -2.35
CA THR A 892 13.81 -10.03 -2.46
C THR A 892 13.16 -10.51 -1.16
N ARG A 893 13.89 -11.26 -0.32
CA ARG A 893 13.47 -11.59 1.05
C ARG A 893 13.72 -10.45 2.04
N ASP A 894 14.99 -10.04 2.17
CA ASP A 894 15.42 -9.14 3.24
C ASP A 894 14.93 -7.70 3.02
N GLY A 895 14.73 -7.29 1.76
CA GLY A 895 14.22 -5.96 1.37
C GLY A 895 12.71 -5.86 1.19
N ASP A 896 11.96 -6.93 1.50
CA ASP A 896 10.49 -6.95 1.42
C ASP A 896 9.86 -6.76 2.80
N ARG A 897 9.24 -5.61 3.03
CA ARG A 897 8.58 -5.28 4.31
C ARG A 897 7.40 -6.22 4.62
N PHE A 898 6.84 -6.84 3.61
CA PHE A 898 5.68 -7.73 3.69
C PHE A 898 6.06 -9.21 3.54
N TRP A 899 7.36 -9.55 3.70
CA TRP A 899 7.83 -10.93 3.77
C TRP A 899 7.04 -11.74 4.80
N TYR A 900 6.59 -12.94 4.44
CA TYR A 900 5.59 -13.68 5.22
C TYR A 900 6.05 -14.06 6.64
N GLU A 901 7.35 -14.28 6.87
CA GLU A 901 7.88 -14.60 8.21
C GLU A 901 8.01 -13.36 9.12
N SER A 902 7.75 -12.16 8.59
CA SER A 902 7.78 -10.95 9.41
C SER A 902 6.64 -10.98 10.44
N PRO A 903 6.92 -10.72 11.73
CA PRO A 903 5.93 -10.78 12.79
C PRO A 903 4.86 -9.68 12.68
N THR A 904 5.08 -8.66 11.84
CA THR A 904 4.09 -7.63 11.56
C THR A 904 3.13 -8.02 10.43
N VAL A 905 3.38 -9.14 9.76
CA VAL A 905 2.55 -9.60 8.63
C VAL A 905 1.53 -10.60 9.15
N PHE A 906 1.93 -11.79 9.58
CA PHE A 906 0.98 -12.78 10.10
C PHE A 906 1.11 -12.95 11.60
N GLN A 907 -0.02 -13.24 12.26
CA GLN A 907 0.00 -13.71 13.65
C GLN A 907 0.73 -15.06 13.73
N ALA A 908 1.25 -15.42 14.90
CA ALA A 908 2.02 -16.67 15.06
C ALA A 908 1.23 -17.91 14.61
N GLU A 909 -0.07 -17.97 14.93
CA GLU A 909 -0.97 -19.06 14.52
C GLU A 909 -1.18 -19.11 13.00
N GLN A 910 -1.35 -17.94 12.37
CA GLN A 910 -1.48 -17.81 10.91
C GLN A 910 -0.18 -18.22 10.21
N LEU A 911 0.97 -17.78 10.72
CA LEU A 911 2.28 -18.15 10.20
C LEU A 911 2.51 -19.67 10.30
N ALA A 912 2.11 -20.30 11.41
CA ALA A 912 2.22 -21.74 11.57
C ALA A 912 1.38 -22.51 10.53
N GLN A 913 0.25 -21.97 10.08
CA GLN A 913 -0.54 -22.54 8.99
C GLN A 913 0.14 -22.34 7.63
N ILE A 914 0.67 -21.15 7.35
CA ILE A 914 1.42 -20.88 6.10
C ILE A 914 2.64 -21.79 5.98
N GLN A 915 3.34 -22.07 7.08
CA GLN A 915 4.53 -22.92 7.11
C GLN A 915 4.24 -24.41 6.86
N GLN A 916 2.97 -24.81 6.80
CA GLN A 916 2.55 -26.17 6.42
C GLN A 916 2.20 -26.28 4.92
N VAL A 917 2.12 -25.16 4.22
CA VAL A 917 1.69 -25.11 2.81
C VAL A 917 2.69 -25.87 1.95
N SER A 918 2.18 -26.72 1.07
CA SER A 918 2.95 -27.32 -0.01
C SER A 918 2.25 -27.09 -1.34
N LEU A 919 3.02 -27.05 -2.44
CA LEU A 919 2.40 -27.01 -3.77
C LEU A 919 1.50 -28.24 -3.99
N ALA A 920 1.84 -29.40 -3.41
CA ALA A 920 0.99 -30.59 -3.43
C ALA A 920 -0.43 -30.31 -2.90
N ARG A 921 -0.54 -29.60 -1.76
CA ARG A 921 -1.82 -29.21 -1.17
C ARG A 921 -2.62 -28.28 -2.08
N ILE A 922 -1.97 -27.25 -2.62
CA ILE A 922 -2.58 -26.31 -3.56
C ILE A 922 -3.12 -27.04 -4.81
N LEU A 923 -2.37 -28.02 -5.34
CA LEU A 923 -2.82 -28.83 -6.47
C LEU A 923 -4.02 -29.72 -6.12
N CYS A 924 -4.02 -30.36 -4.95
CA CYS A 924 -5.16 -31.16 -4.49
C CYS A 924 -6.43 -30.31 -4.32
N ASP A 925 -6.32 -29.12 -3.75
CA ASP A 925 -7.49 -28.26 -3.47
C ASP A 925 -8.06 -27.62 -4.74
N ASN A 926 -7.23 -27.39 -5.76
CA ASN A 926 -7.60 -26.60 -6.94
C ASN A 926 -7.61 -27.37 -8.25
N GLY A 927 -7.07 -28.60 -8.29
CA GLY A 927 -7.23 -29.52 -9.42
C GLY A 927 -8.70 -29.89 -9.63
N ASP A 928 -9.06 -30.27 -10.86
CA ASP A 928 -10.40 -30.73 -11.20
C ASP A 928 -10.69 -32.09 -10.53
N ASN A 929 -9.72 -33.03 -10.58
CA ASN A 929 -9.79 -34.36 -9.99
C ASN A 929 -8.39 -34.91 -9.63
N ILE A 930 -7.55 -34.09 -8.99
CA ILE A 930 -6.26 -34.54 -8.44
C ILE A 930 -6.51 -35.14 -7.07
N THR A 931 -6.50 -36.47 -6.98
CA THR A 931 -6.73 -37.23 -5.73
C THR A 931 -5.46 -37.89 -5.20
N ARG A 932 -4.41 -37.99 -6.03
CA ARG A 932 -3.11 -38.55 -5.65
C ARG A 932 -1.96 -37.66 -6.11
N VAL A 933 -1.01 -37.43 -5.21
CA VAL A 933 0.12 -36.53 -5.42
C VAL A 933 1.30 -36.95 -4.54
N GLN A 934 2.52 -36.57 -4.89
CA GLN A 934 3.67 -36.69 -4.00
C GLN A 934 3.65 -35.57 -2.94
N PRO A 935 4.12 -35.83 -1.70
CA PRO A 935 4.28 -34.78 -0.70
C PRO A 935 5.12 -33.59 -1.18
N ASN A 936 6.18 -33.85 -1.96
CA ASN A 936 6.97 -32.83 -2.63
C ASN A 936 6.93 -33.03 -4.15
N VAL A 937 6.07 -32.26 -4.81
CA VAL A 937 5.86 -32.30 -6.27
C VAL A 937 7.07 -31.86 -7.09
N PHE A 938 8.12 -31.31 -6.48
CA PHE A 938 9.37 -30.95 -7.16
C PHE A 938 10.34 -32.13 -7.29
N LEU A 939 10.09 -33.22 -6.57
CA LEU A 939 10.90 -34.43 -6.59
C LEU A 939 10.15 -35.56 -7.28
N LEU A 940 10.87 -36.39 -8.03
CA LEU A 940 10.30 -37.59 -8.63
C LEU A 940 9.74 -38.53 -7.55
N PRO A 941 8.71 -39.32 -7.87
CA PRO A 941 8.14 -40.26 -6.92
C PRO A 941 9.18 -41.33 -6.55
N GLY A 942 9.28 -41.63 -5.25
CA GLY A 942 10.17 -42.66 -4.74
C GLY A 942 10.33 -42.62 -3.21
N GLY A 943 10.22 -43.77 -2.57
CA GLY A 943 10.47 -43.92 -1.13
C GLY A 943 9.49 -43.08 -0.30
N SER A 944 10.01 -42.14 0.49
CA SER A 944 9.16 -41.24 1.30
C SER A 944 8.41 -40.18 0.49
N ASN A 945 8.61 -40.10 -0.83
CA ASN A 945 7.94 -39.16 -1.73
C ASN A 945 7.04 -39.87 -2.76
N ASP A 946 6.55 -41.08 -2.46
CA ASP A 946 5.60 -41.78 -3.33
C ASP A 946 4.24 -41.04 -3.43
N PHE A 947 3.43 -41.40 -4.43
CA PHE A 947 2.09 -40.84 -4.59
C PHE A 947 1.15 -41.30 -3.47
N VAL A 948 0.76 -40.37 -2.61
CA VAL A 948 -0.20 -40.56 -1.50
C VAL A 948 -1.58 -40.01 -1.86
N SER A 949 -2.60 -40.32 -1.04
CA SER A 949 -3.89 -39.65 -1.16
C SER A 949 -3.77 -38.17 -0.82
N CYS A 950 -4.55 -37.31 -1.47
CA CYS A 950 -4.66 -35.90 -1.08
C CYS A 950 -5.13 -35.71 0.37
N ASP A 951 -5.79 -36.70 0.99
CA ASP A 951 -6.16 -36.64 2.41
C ASP A 951 -4.96 -36.75 3.37
N GLU A 952 -3.83 -37.30 2.89
CA GLU A 952 -2.60 -37.42 3.66
C GLU A 952 -1.73 -36.15 3.56
N ILE A 953 -2.04 -35.25 2.64
CA ILE A 953 -1.34 -33.98 2.48
C ILE A 953 -1.93 -32.95 3.46
N PRO A 954 -1.14 -32.36 4.36
CA PRO A 954 -1.62 -31.44 5.39
C PRO A 954 -2.50 -30.31 4.85
N TYR A 955 -3.64 -30.08 5.48
CA TYR A 955 -4.54 -28.96 5.18
C TYR A 955 -4.10 -27.69 5.90
N VAL A 956 -4.24 -26.57 5.20
CA VAL A 956 -4.08 -25.23 5.80
C VAL A 956 -5.38 -24.88 6.51
N ASP A 957 -5.35 -24.76 7.82
CA ASP A 957 -6.52 -24.36 8.60
C ASP A 957 -6.72 -22.84 8.55
N LEU A 958 -7.65 -22.41 7.70
CA LEU A 958 -7.99 -20.99 7.56
C LEU A 958 -8.75 -20.42 8.77
N SER A 959 -9.15 -21.24 9.75
CA SER A 959 -9.79 -20.77 10.98
C SER A 959 -8.92 -19.80 11.78
N ALA A 960 -7.60 -19.85 11.60
CA ALA A 960 -6.63 -18.88 12.16
C ALA A 960 -6.82 -17.43 11.63
N TRP A 961 -7.66 -17.23 10.61
CA TRP A 961 -8.08 -15.91 10.11
C TRP A 961 -9.52 -15.55 10.51
N SER A 962 -10.12 -16.27 11.44
CA SER A 962 -11.41 -15.89 12.01
C SER A 962 -11.24 -14.69 12.94
N ASP A 963 -11.83 -13.55 12.55
CA ASP A 963 -12.01 -12.40 13.44
C ASP A 963 -13.23 -12.72 14.33
N CYS A 964 -12.99 -13.29 15.51
CA CYS A 964 -14.03 -13.36 16.54
C CYS A 964 -14.47 -11.93 16.87
N CYS A 965 -15.73 -11.58 16.64
CA CYS A 965 -16.25 -10.32 17.13
C CYS A 965 -16.27 -10.33 18.67
N ASP A 966 -15.26 -9.80 19.32
CA ASP A 966 -15.38 -9.33 20.69
C ASP A 966 -16.38 -8.15 20.67
N ASN A 967 -17.66 -8.44 20.97
CA ASN A 967 -18.85 -7.56 20.96
C ASN A 967 -19.77 -7.58 19.73
N CYS A 968 -19.80 -8.63 18.90
CA CYS A 968 -21.02 -8.90 18.13
C CYS A 968 -22.04 -9.57 19.08
N GLU A 969 -22.59 -8.80 20.02
CA GLU A 969 -23.96 -9.04 20.48
C GLU A 969 -24.88 -8.78 19.28
N ASP A 970 -24.94 -9.77 18.42
CA ASP A 970 -25.78 -9.85 17.25
C ASP A 970 -27.22 -10.02 17.74
N ARG A 971 -27.86 -8.91 18.13
CA ARG A 971 -29.25 -8.92 18.63
C ARG A 971 -30.27 -9.38 17.59
N ASP A 972 -29.87 -9.54 16.32
CA ASP A 972 -30.80 -9.86 15.22
C ASP A 972 -30.47 -11.14 14.42
N ASN A 973 -29.47 -11.93 14.79
CA ASN A 973 -29.08 -13.10 13.96
C ASN A 973 -29.58 -14.43 14.53
N THR A 974 -30.80 -14.77 14.15
CA THR A 974 -31.55 -15.99 14.50
C THR A 974 -30.76 -17.28 14.23
N ILE A 975 -29.83 -17.30 13.28
CA ILE A 975 -29.09 -18.48 12.84
C ILE A 975 -28.06 -18.94 13.88
N SER A 976 -27.37 -18.01 14.54
CA SER A 976 -26.35 -18.32 15.56
C SER A 976 -26.99 -18.87 16.85
N ARG A 977 -28.22 -18.42 17.17
CA ARG A 977 -29.02 -18.94 18.27
C ARG A 977 -29.53 -20.36 17.96
N VAL A 978 -29.97 -20.60 16.72
CA VAL A 978 -30.37 -21.93 16.26
C VAL A 978 -29.17 -22.88 16.25
N ARG A 979 -27.96 -22.46 15.83
CA ARG A 979 -26.78 -23.34 15.84
C ARG A 979 -26.38 -23.77 17.26
N ARG A 980 -26.37 -22.84 18.22
CA ARG A 980 -26.06 -23.13 19.64
C ARG A 980 -27.15 -23.91 20.37
N GLU A 981 -28.42 -23.69 20.03
CA GLU A 981 -29.50 -24.53 20.58
C GLU A 981 -29.52 -25.92 19.93
N THR A 982 -29.22 -26.05 18.63
CA THR A 982 -29.16 -27.35 17.94
C THR A 982 -27.99 -28.20 18.43
N GLU A 983 -26.84 -27.61 18.79
CA GLU A 983 -25.71 -28.34 19.39
C GLU A 983 -26.03 -28.93 20.78
N LYS A 984 -26.99 -28.36 21.52
CA LYS A 984 -27.47 -28.96 22.79
C LYS A 984 -28.37 -30.19 22.59
N TYR A 985 -28.90 -30.40 21.39
CA TYR A 985 -29.78 -31.53 21.05
C TYR A 985 -29.14 -32.54 20.08
N LEU A 986 -27.91 -32.29 19.62
CA LEU A 986 -27.14 -33.25 18.82
C LEU A 986 -26.28 -34.11 19.75
N ALA A 987 -26.68 -35.36 19.91
CA ALA A 987 -25.88 -36.39 20.58
C ALA A 987 -24.55 -36.63 19.82
N PRO A 988 -23.50 -37.16 20.49
CA PRO A 988 -22.18 -37.36 19.89
C PRO A 988 -22.28 -38.22 18.62
N ARG A 989 -21.58 -37.81 17.55
CA ARG A 989 -21.42 -38.61 16.33
C ARG A 989 -20.69 -39.91 16.64
N HIS A 990 -21.45 -40.98 16.87
CA HIS A 990 -21.04 -42.36 16.60
C HIS A 990 -22.23 -43.11 15.95
N ASP A 991 -21.91 -43.92 14.94
CA ASP A 991 -22.70 -45.04 14.41
C ASP A 991 -24.03 -44.79 13.67
N TYR A 992 -24.05 -43.97 12.61
CA TYR A 992 -25.21 -43.94 11.69
C TYR A 992 -24.95 -44.34 10.24
N VAL A 993 -23.70 -44.64 9.86
CA VAL A 993 -23.36 -45.00 8.48
C VAL A 993 -23.30 -46.52 8.26
N ASP A 994 -23.15 -47.33 9.32
CA ASP A 994 -22.95 -48.78 9.19
C ASP A 994 -24.22 -49.62 9.01
N ASN A 995 -25.42 -49.06 9.23
CA ASN A 995 -26.69 -49.82 9.17
C ASN A 995 -27.60 -49.55 7.96
N PHE A 996 -27.23 -48.64 7.05
CA PHE A 996 -28.05 -48.36 5.86
C PHE A 996 -27.70 -49.27 4.66
N THR A 997 -26.49 -49.83 4.66
CA THR A 997 -25.97 -50.72 3.61
C THR A 997 -26.36 -52.19 3.81
N SER A 998 -26.85 -52.56 5.00
CA SER A 998 -27.22 -53.94 5.38
C SER A 998 -28.69 -54.31 5.12
N LEU A 999 -29.54 -53.35 4.72
CA LEU A 999 -30.98 -53.55 4.50
C LEU A 999 -31.30 -53.97 3.05
N HIS A 1000 -32.26 -54.88 2.88
CA HIS A 1000 -32.76 -55.31 1.58
C HIS A 1000 -33.42 -54.14 0.83
N ARG A 1001 -33.39 -54.18 -0.51
CA ARG A 1001 -33.83 -53.08 -1.38
C ARG A 1001 -35.24 -52.56 -1.05
N ASP A 1002 -36.18 -53.45 -0.74
CA ASP A 1002 -37.57 -53.07 -0.48
C ASP A 1002 -37.72 -52.38 0.89
N ASP A 1003 -36.95 -52.80 1.90
CA ASP A 1003 -36.92 -52.14 3.22
C ASP A 1003 -36.26 -50.75 3.17
N ARG A 1004 -35.29 -50.56 2.27
CA ARG A 1004 -34.67 -49.24 2.00
C ARG A 1004 -35.64 -48.28 1.34
N ILE A 1005 -36.50 -48.78 0.44
CA ILE A 1005 -37.55 -47.99 -0.21
C ILE A 1005 -38.57 -47.55 0.84
N VAL A 1006 -39.06 -48.47 1.68
CA VAL A 1006 -40.00 -48.15 2.76
C VAL A 1006 -39.39 -47.15 3.76
N HIS A 1007 -38.10 -47.26 4.07
CA HIS A 1007 -37.41 -46.30 4.94
C HIS A 1007 -37.31 -44.91 4.31
N LEU A 1008 -36.99 -44.83 3.01
CA LEU A 1008 -36.89 -43.57 2.28
C LEU A 1008 -38.26 -42.91 2.07
N GLU A 1009 -39.31 -43.69 1.80
CA GLU A 1009 -40.69 -43.20 1.70
C GLU A 1009 -41.15 -42.57 3.02
N LYS A 1010 -40.85 -43.24 4.14
CA LYS A 1010 -41.19 -42.72 5.47
C LYS A 1010 -40.43 -41.43 5.82
N MET A 1011 -39.16 -41.33 5.42
CA MET A 1011 -38.38 -40.09 5.55
C MET A 1011 -38.92 -38.96 4.65
N PHE A 1012 -39.39 -39.30 3.46
CA PHE A 1012 -39.96 -38.33 2.52
C PHE A 1012 -41.30 -37.79 3.04
N GLU A 1013 -42.17 -38.65 3.57
CA GLU A 1013 -43.42 -38.26 4.23
C GLU A 1013 -43.18 -37.38 5.46
N GLU A 1014 -42.16 -37.67 6.27
CA GLU A 1014 -41.78 -36.83 7.41
C GLU A 1014 -41.25 -35.46 6.96
N SER A 1015 -40.49 -35.42 5.87
CA SER A 1015 -39.98 -34.18 5.26
C SER A 1015 -41.13 -33.32 4.72
N GLU A 1016 -42.08 -33.90 3.99
CA GLU A 1016 -43.26 -33.18 3.49
C GLU A 1016 -44.15 -32.66 4.63
N ARG A 1017 -44.34 -33.45 5.70
CA ARG A 1017 -45.06 -32.98 6.90
C ARG A 1017 -44.37 -31.77 7.53
N ARG A 1018 -43.05 -31.79 7.64
CA ARG A 1018 -42.26 -30.67 8.19
C ARG A 1018 -42.30 -29.44 7.28
N ALA A 1019 -42.26 -29.63 5.96
CA ALA A 1019 -42.42 -28.55 4.99
C ALA A 1019 -43.79 -27.86 5.10
N LYS A 1020 -44.87 -28.65 5.29
CA LYS A 1020 -46.23 -28.13 5.48
C LYS A 1020 -46.37 -27.30 6.77
N ILE A 1021 -45.75 -27.76 7.86
CA ILE A 1021 -45.71 -27.02 9.14
C ILE A 1021 -44.94 -25.70 8.98
N LEU A 1022 -43.83 -25.71 8.23
CA LEU A 1022 -43.07 -24.49 7.92
C LEU A 1022 -43.88 -23.50 7.06
N GLN A 1023 -44.66 -24.01 6.10
CA GLN A 1023 -45.54 -23.21 5.25
C GLN A 1023 -46.62 -22.51 6.09
N GLU A 1024 -47.28 -23.25 6.99
CA GLU A 1024 -48.30 -22.69 7.90
C GLU A 1024 -47.73 -21.65 8.88
N GLN A 1025 -46.48 -21.83 9.33
CA GLN A 1025 -45.79 -20.84 10.16
C GLN A 1025 -45.40 -19.57 9.39
N THR A 1026 -45.10 -19.70 8.09
CA THR A 1026 -44.74 -18.57 7.21
C THR A 1026 -45.97 -17.72 6.87
N ASP A 1027 -47.12 -18.36 6.63
CA ASP A 1027 -48.40 -17.67 6.39
C ASP A 1027 -48.87 -16.90 7.65
N ASN A 1028 -48.58 -17.41 8.84
CA ASN A 1028 -48.87 -16.75 10.11
C ASN A 1028 -47.96 -15.52 10.38
N LEU A 1029 -46.71 -15.54 9.88
CA LEU A 1029 -45.79 -14.39 9.92
C LEU A 1029 -46.18 -13.29 8.92
N SER A 1030 -46.67 -13.68 7.74
CA SER A 1030 -47.21 -12.77 6.72
C SER A 1030 -48.38 -11.94 7.26
N LEU A 1031 -49.31 -12.57 7.97
CA LEU A 1031 -50.46 -11.90 8.62
C LEU A 1031 -50.04 -10.91 9.72
N ARG A 1032 -48.98 -11.21 10.49
CA ARG A 1032 -48.43 -10.29 11.52
C ARG A 1032 -47.70 -9.10 10.91
N THR A 1033 -47.05 -9.29 9.76
CA THR A 1033 -46.35 -8.22 9.04
C THR A 1033 -47.34 -7.24 8.41
N ILE A 1034 -48.48 -7.73 7.89
CA ILE A 1034 -49.57 -6.88 7.39
C ILE A 1034 -50.19 -6.06 8.54
N ALA A 1035 -50.34 -6.64 9.74
CA ALA A 1035 -50.82 -5.91 10.91
C ALA A 1035 -49.87 -4.79 11.39
N LEU A 1036 -48.54 -5.01 11.31
CA LEU A 1036 -47.51 -4.02 11.64
C LEU A 1036 -47.46 -2.86 10.61
N VAL A 1037 -47.65 -3.15 9.32
CA VAL A 1037 -47.71 -2.12 8.26
C VAL A 1037 -48.99 -1.27 8.37
N VAL A 1038 -50.11 -1.85 8.80
CA VAL A 1038 -51.36 -1.10 9.07
C VAL A 1038 -51.22 -0.23 10.33
N HIS A 1039 -50.49 -0.68 11.36
CA HIS A 1039 -50.22 0.13 12.55
C HIS A 1039 -49.28 1.32 12.26
N PHE A 1040 -48.26 1.12 11.41
CA PHE A 1040 -47.36 2.21 10.97
C PHE A 1040 -48.07 3.28 10.11
N ARG A 1041 -49.08 2.90 9.32
CA ARG A 1041 -49.92 3.86 8.57
C ARG A 1041 -50.82 4.72 9.46
N TYR A 1042 -51.28 4.21 10.61
CA TYR A 1042 -52.08 4.99 11.56
C TYR A 1042 -51.25 6.00 12.37
N VAL A 1043 -50.00 5.67 12.68
CA VAL A 1043 -49.08 6.58 13.41
C VAL A 1043 -48.58 7.72 12.51
N LEU A 1044 -48.42 7.49 11.19
CA LEU A 1044 -48.02 8.55 10.25
C LEU A 1044 -49.12 9.59 9.98
N CYS A 1045 -50.40 9.24 10.07
CA CYS A 1045 -51.50 10.20 9.93
C CYS A 1045 -51.70 11.12 11.15
N ALA A 1046 -51.15 10.76 12.32
CA ALA A 1046 -51.20 11.60 13.52
C ALA A 1046 -50.06 12.64 13.59
N PHE A 1047 -49.09 12.57 12.67
CA PHE A 1047 -47.99 13.53 12.56
C PHE A 1047 -48.17 14.59 11.44
N ILE A 1048 -49.28 14.53 10.69
CA ILE A 1048 -49.63 15.49 9.63
C ILE A 1048 -51.06 16.06 9.85
N MET A 1049 -51.48 16.25 11.10
CA MET A 1049 -52.59 17.15 11.46
C MET A 1049 -52.27 17.92 12.72
#